data_AF-A0A2W2C276-F1
#
_entry.id   AF-A0A2W2C276-F1
#
_cell.length_a   1.000
_cell.length_b   1.000
_cell.length_c   1.000
_cell.angle_alpha   90.00
_cell.angle_beta   90.00
_cell.angle_gamma   90.00
#
_symmetry.space_group_name_H-M   'P 1'
#
loop_
_entity.id
_entity.type
_entity.pdbx_description
1 polymer ?
#
loop_
_entity_poly.entity_id
_entity_poly.type
_entity_poly.pdbx_seq_one_letter_code
_entity_poly.pdbx_strand_id
1 'polypeptide(L)'
;MSYFLPGGIDTGGLGVRVRSIAAAAVCLAVVASCSSSDQNDPVGGGSGGPTPSGTAPAETEPAEPSSLTITWLAFNEGTGEGTTGETTLSRADAADGDFRVEFSANEVDGIGAASQAGAWNASIISTLLLGQPLEGEFRFETSGRVDGPSAGALTTAGLIALARGDEFLDGVTMTGTINATGTIGPVGGIPEKLTGASEAGFDTILIPLGQRNAPDHEGATVDVVREGERLGVEVIEVGDIYEAYQHLTGEQLDAPSLDTDPRLDNASYDKVAAQVNATLGRYDSALSQFNGLAPEMTSVLTSFTDVAATAAARARDLQQQGLQAGAFNSATQAAALMEMLYAGGNLMTPLLTQGLPGIETIVTQALDIAPAETKVFALLDQLSTYTPQTLADVEGLVNAYALTFDAYSLLIFAQQRLTVIQETYEAGGYTDLELMFTDLVMPMLYAELAEAQVTSTQALFELGRDNPGGPIDSDVELAQVGDFFRRGADANFAAFTEAFVTPQAEAQGMSNDALLNALANVDLNVAAAITQANIQPAIAAYIGEGEPNADYATLGYGLNNFVRNQLLVDKYYNNAVLDEAFNVVDFTWDAVIARATDLGRQHLATEVDLLREHDTEPVISIGNYEAASLLRAGTPAEQFDAVGFYNGGFVTSRVLAYLGGFQRVDLGEAEAAP
;
A
#
# COMPACT_ATOMS: atom_id res chain seq x y z
N MET A 1 -7.29 -1.60 2.92
CA MET A 1 -8.31 -2.05 1.93
C MET A 1 -7.85 -3.31 1.20
N SER A 2 -6.56 -3.35 0.87
CA SER A 2 -5.74 -4.53 0.54
C SER A 2 -6.14 -5.81 1.29
N TYR A 3 -6.60 -5.70 2.54
CA TYR A 3 -7.06 -6.82 3.37
C TYR A 3 -8.45 -7.42 3.05
N PHE A 4 -9.30 -6.82 2.21
CA PHE A 4 -10.71 -7.28 2.08
C PHE A 4 -11.28 -7.39 0.67
N LEU A 5 -10.58 -6.88 -0.34
CA LEU A 5 -10.88 -7.13 -1.75
C LEU A 5 -9.54 -7.34 -2.47
N PRO A 6 -9.20 -8.56 -2.92
CA PRO A 6 -8.15 -8.73 -3.90
C PRO A 6 -8.42 -7.86 -5.14
N GLY A 7 -7.34 -7.30 -5.69
CA GLY A 7 -7.35 -6.31 -6.76
C GLY A 7 -7.91 -6.86 -8.08
N GLY A 8 -8.55 -5.97 -8.84
CA GLY A 8 -9.19 -6.33 -10.11
C GLY A 8 -10.64 -6.80 -9.94
N ILE A 9 -11.55 -5.86 -9.70
CA ILE A 9 -12.82 -5.92 -10.43
C ILE A 9 -12.45 -5.67 -11.90
N ASP A 10 -12.72 -6.62 -12.80
CA ASP A 10 -12.54 -6.41 -14.25
C ASP A 10 -13.52 -5.33 -14.75
N THR A 11 -13.07 -4.07 -14.69
CA THR A 11 -13.79 -2.91 -15.22
C THR A 11 -13.49 -2.68 -16.71
N GLY A 12 -12.50 -3.36 -17.29
CA GLY A 12 -12.30 -3.42 -18.74
C GLY A 12 -13.52 -4.03 -19.45
N GLY A 13 -14.07 -5.10 -18.86
CA GLY A 13 -15.36 -5.66 -19.24
C GLY A 13 -16.54 -4.68 -19.01
N LEU A 14 -16.52 -3.90 -17.93
CA LEU A 14 -17.57 -2.96 -17.56
C LEU A 14 -17.71 -1.82 -18.60
N GLY A 15 -16.62 -1.12 -18.94
CA GLY A 15 -16.65 -0.01 -19.90
C GLY A 15 -17.15 -0.40 -21.30
N VAL A 16 -16.85 -1.62 -21.75
CA VAL A 16 -17.34 -2.14 -23.05
C VAL A 16 -18.80 -2.60 -22.98
N ARG A 17 -19.23 -3.21 -21.86
CA ARG A 17 -20.60 -3.72 -21.68
C ARG A 17 -21.61 -2.61 -21.36
N VAL A 18 -21.18 -1.54 -20.69
CA VAL A 18 -22.03 -0.37 -20.40
C VAL A 18 -22.55 0.29 -21.67
N ARG A 19 -21.71 0.38 -22.73
CA ARG A 19 -22.13 0.87 -24.06
C ARG A 19 -23.30 0.09 -24.67
N SER A 20 -23.39 -1.21 -24.40
CA SER A 20 -24.53 -2.04 -24.83
C SER A 20 -25.79 -1.89 -23.96
N ILE A 21 -25.73 -1.23 -22.80
CA ILE A 21 -26.91 -0.86 -21.99
C ILE A 21 -27.61 0.34 -22.63
N ALA A 22 -26.86 1.42 -22.89
CA ALA A 22 -27.43 2.69 -23.35
C ALA A 22 -28.11 2.56 -24.73
N ALA A 23 -27.54 1.74 -25.62
CA ALA A 23 -28.14 1.37 -26.91
C ALA A 23 -29.57 0.79 -26.80
N ALA A 24 -29.98 0.23 -25.66
CA ALA A 24 -31.35 -0.24 -25.43
C ALA A 24 -32.30 0.85 -24.91
N ALA A 25 -31.78 1.87 -24.20
CA ALA A 25 -32.57 2.92 -23.55
C ALA A 25 -32.86 4.13 -24.46
N VAL A 26 -31.95 4.47 -25.37
CA VAL A 26 -31.94 5.74 -26.16
C VAL A 26 -33.04 5.83 -27.24
N CYS A 27 -33.92 4.83 -27.37
CA CYS A 27 -34.80 4.68 -28.53
C CYS A 27 -36.03 5.63 -28.60
N LEU A 28 -36.17 6.64 -27.71
CA LEU A 28 -37.26 7.63 -27.75
C LEU A 28 -36.84 9.09 -27.48
N ALA A 29 -37.33 9.98 -28.35
CA ALA A 29 -37.50 11.46 -28.24
C ALA A 29 -36.31 12.41 -28.50
N VAL A 30 -36.58 13.41 -29.37
CA VAL A 30 -35.80 14.62 -29.77
C VAL A 30 -36.85 15.65 -30.29
N VAL A 31 -36.79 16.99 -30.36
CA VAL A 31 -35.80 18.11 -30.36
C VAL A 31 -36.52 19.34 -29.68
N ALA A 32 -36.12 20.62 -29.52
CA ALA A 32 -35.04 21.55 -29.94
C ALA A 32 -35.23 22.89 -29.14
N SER A 33 -34.36 23.93 -29.11
CA SER A 33 -32.90 24.10 -29.33
C SER A 33 -32.48 25.60 -29.17
N CYS A 34 -31.36 25.89 -28.49
CA CYS A 34 -30.56 27.15 -28.57
C CYS A 34 -31.17 28.46 -27.94
N SER A 35 -30.44 29.57 -27.70
CA SER A 35 -29.10 30.03 -28.17
C SER A 35 -28.39 31.12 -27.30
N SER A 36 -27.03 31.22 -27.42
CA SER A 36 -26.16 32.46 -27.47
C SER A 36 -26.03 33.43 -26.25
N SER A 37 -24.90 34.12 -25.95
CA SER A 37 -23.48 34.12 -26.44
C SER A 37 -22.57 35.21 -25.75
N ASP A 38 -21.23 35.02 -25.68
CA ASP A 38 -20.12 36.03 -25.65
C ASP A 38 -19.95 37.02 -24.44
N GLN A 39 -18.78 37.59 -24.04
CA GLN A 39 -17.31 37.36 -24.28
C GLN A 39 -16.39 38.17 -23.30
N ASN A 40 -15.17 37.65 -23.03
CA ASN A 40 -13.85 38.30 -22.74
C ASN A 40 -13.51 39.15 -21.47
N ASP A 41 -12.21 39.06 -21.11
CA ASP A 41 -11.42 39.64 -19.98
C ASP A 41 -10.69 40.99 -20.35
N PRO A 42 -9.48 41.42 -19.86
CA PRO A 42 -8.59 41.00 -18.72
C PRO A 42 -7.81 42.13 -17.94
N VAL A 43 -6.85 41.71 -17.07
CA VAL A 43 -5.57 42.37 -16.62
C VAL A 43 -5.54 43.25 -15.33
N GLY A 44 -4.55 42.99 -14.44
CA GLY A 44 -3.94 43.99 -13.53
C GLY A 44 -3.15 43.45 -12.31
N GLY A 45 -1.81 43.43 -12.33
CA GLY A 45 -0.95 42.89 -11.22
C GLY A 45 -0.09 43.92 -10.44
N GLY A 46 0.75 43.47 -9.49
CA GLY A 46 1.75 44.36 -8.81
C GLY A 46 2.49 43.87 -7.52
N SER A 47 3.69 43.28 -7.69
CA SER A 47 4.92 43.35 -6.84
C SER A 47 4.92 43.55 -5.28
N GLY A 48 5.56 42.62 -4.54
CA GLY A 48 6.97 42.80 -4.10
C GLY A 48 7.40 43.05 -2.62
N GLY A 49 7.57 41.98 -1.81
CA GLY A 49 8.58 41.80 -0.71
C GLY A 49 8.59 42.75 0.53
N PRO A 50 9.55 42.60 1.49
CA PRO A 50 10.57 41.55 1.71
C PRO A 50 10.59 40.94 3.15
N THR A 51 11.49 39.97 3.41
CA THR A 51 11.77 39.28 4.70
C THR A 51 12.79 39.98 5.61
N PRO A 52 12.82 39.64 6.91
CA PRO A 52 14.03 39.62 7.74
C PRO A 52 14.30 38.25 8.41
N SER A 53 15.56 37.97 8.76
CA SER A 53 16.00 36.73 9.43
C SER A 53 16.22 36.89 10.95
N GLY A 54 16.30 35.77 11.66
CA GLY A 54 16.75 35.68 13.06
C GLY A 54 17.68 34.48 13.25
N THR A 55 18.70 34.62 14.10
CA THR A 55 19.77 33.61 14.30
C THR A 55 19.56 32.80 15.58
N ALA A 56 19.77 31.49 15.50
CA ALA A 56 19.84 30.60 16.67
C ALA A 56 21.23 30.63 17.34
N PRO A 57 21.33 30.34 18.66
CA PRO A 57 22.60 30.09 19.34
C PRO A 57 23.13 28.67 19.05
N ALA A 58 24.42 28.44 19.29
CA ALA A 58 25.03 27.12 19.13
C ALA A 58 24.87 26.26 20.39
N GLU A 59 24.57 24.97 20.19
CA GLU A 59 24.52 23.94 21.22
C GLU A 59 25.82 23.12 21.22
N THR A 60 26.02 22.29 22.25
CA THR A 60 27.26 21.55 22.46
C THR A 60 27.26 20.21 21.72
N GLU A 61 28.37 19.93 21.02
CA GLU A 61 28.61 18.67 20.31
C GLU A 61 28.34 17.44 21.21
N PRO A 62 27.44 16.52 20.79
CA PRO A 62 27.34 15.16 21.34
C PRO A 62 28.63 14.36 21.07
N ALA A 63 28.65 13.10 21.52
CA ALA A 63 29.65 12.16 21.01
C ALA A 63 29.40 11.89 19.51
N GLU A 64 30.46 11.78 18.71
CA GLU A 64 30.38 11.37 17.30
C GLU A 64 29.58 10.06 17.20
N PRO A 65 28.45 10.01 16.46
CA PRO A 65 27.70 8.78 16.28
C PRO A 65 28.52 7.78 15.46
N SER A 66 28.20 6.48 15.61
CA SER A 66 28.73 5.48 14.68
C SER A 66 28.28 5.83 13.26
N SER A 67 29.18 5.63 12.29
CA SER A 67 28.90 5.89 10.88
C SER A 67 29.53 4.84 9.98
N LEU A 68 28.85 4.53 8.88
CA LEU A 68 29.25 3.53 7.89
C LEU A 68 29.01 4.10 6.49
N THR A 69 30.04 4.12 5.64
CA THR A 69 29.94 4.63 4.27
C THR A 69 29.66 3.49 3.30
N ILE A 70 28.57 3.60 2.54
CA ILE A 70 28.24 2.69 1.44
C ILE A 70 28.55 3.34 0.08
N THR A 71 28.99 2.54 -0.90
CA THR A 71 29.18 2.99 -2.29
C THR A 71 28.07 2.44 -3.17
N TRP A 72 27.15 3.30 -3.59
CA TRP A 72 26.01 2.94 -4.44
C TRP A 72 26.34 2.98 -5.92
N LEU A 73 25.57 2.23 -6.72
CA LEU A 73 25.72 2.12 -8.17
C LEU A 73 24.56 2.81 -8.91
N ALA A 74 24.88 3.63 -9.91
CA ALA A 74 23.92 4.26 -10.81
C ALA A 74 24.41 4.21 -12.27
N PHE A 75 23.58 4.71 -13.18
CA PHE A 75 23.93 4.91 -14.58
C PHE A 75 23.20 6.14 -15.14
N ASN A 76 23.71 6.72 -16.21
CA ASN A 76 23.07 7.83 -16.92
C ASN A 76 22.30 7.30 -18.13
N GLU A 77 20.96 7.32 -18.05
CA GLU A 77 20.05 6.86 -19.12
C GLU A 77 20.33 7.51 -20.49
N GLY A 78 20.82 8.76 -20.49
CA GLY A 78 21.10 9.51 -21.72
C GLY A 78 22.47 9.25 -22.35
N THR A 79 23.37 8.51 -21.68
CA THR A 79 24.73 8.23 -22.20
C THR A 79 25.17 6.77 -22.08
N GLY A 80 24.47 5.93 -21.30
CA GLY A 80 24.93 4.57 -20.98
C GLY A 80 26.15 4.52 -20.06
N GLU A 81 26.49 5.64 -19.41
CA GLU A 81 27.67 5.75 -18.55
C GLU A 81 27.31 5.29 -17.12
N GLY A 82 27.91 4.17 -16.69
CA GLY A 82 27.84 3.70 -15.32
C GLY A 82 28.60 4.63 -14.37
N THR A 83 28.12 4.79 -13.14
CA THR A 83 28.75 5.67 -12.15
C THR A 83 28.53 5.16 -10.72
N THR A 84 29.34 5.68 -9.80
CA THR A 84 29.30 5.35 -8.37
C THR A 84 29.32 6.62 -7.54
N GLY A 85 28.70 6.59 -6.36
CA GLY A 85 28.85 7.63 -5.35
C GLY A 85 28.78 7.05 -3.95
N GLU A 86 29.18 7.84 -2.96
CA GLU A 86 29.23 7.42 -1.56
C GLU A 86 28.09 8.07 -0.78
N THR A 87 27.44 7.29 0.10
CA THR A 87 26.54 7.79 1.13
C THR A 87 27.05 7.33 2.50
N THR A 88 27.35 8.28 3.39
CA THR A 88 27.64 7.97 4.79
C THR A 88 26.33 7.89 5.57
N LEU A 89 26.12 6.73 6.17
CA LEU A 89 24.99 6.41 7.05
C LEU A 89 25.39 6.67 8.50
N SER A 90 24.47 7.19 9.31
CA SER A 90 24.61 7.25 10.77
C SER A 90 23.25 7.11 11.45
N ARG A 91 23.23 6.52 12.65
CA ARG A 91 22.06 6.44 13.55
C ARG A 91 22.46 7.00 14.91
N ALA A 92 21.57 7.76 15.52
CA ALA A 92 21.65 8.17 16.92
C ALA A 92 20.32 7.88 17.64
N ASP A 93 20.38 7.63 18.93
CA ASP A 93 19.19 7.54 19.77
C ASP A 93 18.58 8.94 19.96
N ALA A 94 17.26 9.06 19.76
CA ALA A 94 16.59 10.36 19.78
C ALA A 94 16.47 10.91 21.21
N ALA A 95 17.08 12.06 21.48
CA ALA A 95 17.11 12.68 22.81
C ALA A 95 15.71 13.04 23.36
N ASP A 96 14.76 13.32 22.47
CA ASP A 96 13.35 13.64 22.77
C ASP A 96 12.36 12.62 22.11
N GLY A 97 12.82 11.42 21.74
CA GLY A 97 12.01 10.33 21.17
C GLY A 97 11.71 10.41 19.65
N ASP A 98 11.47 11.59 19.07
CA ASP A 98 10.99 11.74 17.68
C ASP A 98 11.85 10.96 16.64
N PHE A 99 11.17 10.32 15.68
CA PHE A 99 11.81 9.61 14.58
C PHE A 99 12.15 10.53 13.40
N ARG A 100 13.44 10.69 13.13
CA ARG A 100 13.95 11.66 12.16
C ARG A 100 14.79 11.01 11.08
N VAL A 101 14.56 11.43 9.84
CA VAL A 101 15.38 11.10 8.67
C VAL A 101 15.98 12.39 8.13
N GLU A 102 17.30 12.53 8.23
CA GLU A 102 18.07 13.66 7.71
C GLU A 102 18.72 13.33 6.37
N PHE A 103 18.65 14.28 5.43
CA PHE A 103 19.34 14.22 4.15
C PHE A 103 20.36 15.35 4.05
N SER A 104 21.61 15.00 3.75
CA SER A 104 22.69 15.94 3.42
C SER A 104 23.22 15.59 2.03
N ALA A 105 23.35 16.60 1.17
CA ALA A 105 23.83 16.45 -0.21
C ALA A 105 24.79 17.59 -0.55
N ASN A 106 25.86 17.28 -1.30
CA ASN A 106 26.84 18.28 -1.73
C ASN A 106 26.54 18.91 -3.10
N GLU A 107 25.55 18.39 -3.84
CA GLU A 107 25.08 18.90 -5.13
C GLU A 107 23.61 19.37 -5.06
N VAL A 108 23.24 20.32 -5.92
CA VAL A 108 21.85 20.79 -6.06
C VAL A 108 21.02 19.70 -6.73
N ASP A 109 19.83 19.43 -6.17
CA ASP A 109 18.94 18.32 -6.57
C ASP A 109 19.66 16.95 -6.53
N GLY A 110 20.60 16.77 -5.58
CA GLY A 110 21.44 15.58 -5.46
C GLY A 110 20.76 14.30 -4.92
N ILE A 111 19.52 14.39 -4.41
CA ILE A 111 18.76 13.25 -3.89
C ILE A 111 17.27 13.40 -4.30
N GLY A 112 16.83 12.67 -5.32
CA GLY A 112 15.43 12.63 -5.79
C GLY A 112 14.43 12.04 -4.79
N ALA A 113 13.12 12.23 -4.98
CA ALA A 113 12.12 11.79 -4.00
C ALA A 113 12.06 10.25 -3.88
N ALA A 114 12.27 9.52 -4.98
CA ALA A 114 12.42 8.08 -4.98
C ALA A 114 13.67 7.59 -4.20
N SER A 115 14.76 8.36 -4.19
CA SER A 115 15.93 8.06 -3.35
C SER A 115 15.66 8.37 -1.87
N GLN A 116 14.92 9.45 -1.57
CA GLN A 116 14.47 9.75 -0.20
C GLN A 116 13.55 8.63 0.32
N ALA A 117 12.58 8.17 -0.46
CA ALA A 117 11.72 7.05 -0.10
C ALA A 117 12.50 5.73 0.10
N GLY A 118 13.55 5.50 -0.70
CA GLY A 118 14.49 4.39 -0.48
C GLY A 118 15.17 4.44 0.89
N ALA A 119 15.53 5.63 1.38
CA ALA A 119 16.10 5.82 2.72
C ALA A 119 15.04 5.70 3.84
N TRP A 120 13.84 6.27 3.69
CA TRP A 120 12.73 6.08 4.64
C TRP A 120 12.40 4.58 4.80
N ASN A 121 12.29 3.86 3.68
CA ASN A 121 12.10 2.40 3.70
C ASN A 121 13.27 1.69 4.38
N ALA A 122 14.52 2.05 4.07
CA ALA A 122 15.69 1.44 4.70
C ALA A 122 15.69 1.62 6.23
N SER A 123 15.42 2.83 6.74
CA SER A 123 15.32 3.09 8.19
C SER A 123 14.18 2.30 8.85
N ILE A 124 13.01 2.24 8.21
CA ILE A 124 11.85 1.51 8.73
C ILE A 124 12.12 0.01 8.75
N ILE A 125 12.66 -0.55 7.67
CA ILE A 125 12.88 -1.98 7.50
C ILE A 125 14.05 -2.46 8.36
N SER A 126 15.17 -1.74 8.43
CA SER A 126 16.27 -2.11 9.34
C SER A 126 15.80 -2.16 10.79
N THR A 127 14.99 -1.17 11.21
CA THR A 127 14.47 -1.10 12.58
C THR A 127 13.48 -2.23 12.87
N LEU A 128 12.54 -2.50 11.95
CA LEU A 128 11.61 -3.63 12.07
C LEU A 128 12.32 -4.97 12.14
N LEU A 129 13.28 -5.22 11.25
CA LEU A 129 13.98 -6.51 11.18
C LEU A 129 14.83 -6.77 12.42
N LEU A 130 15.53 -5.75 12.94
CA LEU A 130 16.37 -5.88 14.13
C LEU A 130 15.61 -5.72 15.46
N GLY A 131 14.31 -5.42 15.45
CA GLY A 131 13.52 -5.16 16.66
C GLY A 131 13.98 -3.95 17.48
N GLN A 132 14.69 -3.01 16.84
CA GLN A 132 15.18 -1.80 17.49
C GLN A 132 14.02 -0.86 17.89
N PRO A 133 14.25 0.08 18.83
CA PRO A 133 13.34 1.20 19.07
C PRO A 133 12.97 1.92 17.77
N LEU A 134 11.70 2.31 17.64
CA LEU A 134 11.18 3.03 16.47
C LEU A 134 11.60 4.51 16.50
N GLU A 135 11.94 4.99 17.71
CA GLU A 135 12.61 6.24 18.03
C GLU A 135 14.05 6.27 17.47
N GLY A 136 14.49 7.41 16.94
CA GLY A 136 15.88 7.58 16.49
C GLY A 136 16.06 8.60 15.37
N GLU A 137 17.28 9.15 15.29
CA GLU A 137 17.71 10.02 14.19
C GLU A 137 18.61 9.23 13.23
N PHE A 138 18.16 9.09 11.98
CA PHE A 138 18.87 8.46 10.88
C PHE A 138 19.35 9.54 9.91
N ARG A 139 20.63 9.54 9.54
CA ARG A 139 21.23 10.58 8.71
C ARG A 139 22.00 10.00 7.53
N PHE A 140 21.70 10.53 6.36
CA PHE A 140 22.20 10.09 5.06
C PHE A 140 22.97 11.23 4.40
N GLU A 141 24.31 11.16 4.41
CA GLU A 141 25.17 12.15 3.76
C GLU A 141 25.66 11.64 2.40
N THR A 142 25.01 12.05 1.32
CA THR A 142 25.31 11.61 -0.04
C THR A 142 26.25 12.57 -0.77
N SER A 143 27.23 11.99 -1.45
CA SER A 143 28.13 12.68 -2.37
C SER A 143 27.73 12.43 -3.83
N GLY A 144 27.71 13.50 -4.64
CA GLY A 144 27.24 13.45 -6.03
C GLY A 144 25.72 13.53 -6.13
N ARG A 145 25.15 13.01 -7.23
CA ARG A 145 23.71 12.96 -7.48
C ARG A 145 23.26 11.50 -7.58
N VAL A 146 22.37 11.11 -6.67
CA VAL A 146 21.64 9.84 -6.71
C VAL A 146 20.18 10.11 -7.07
N ASP A 147 19.64 9.29 -7.97
CA ASP A 147 18.26 9.38 -8.43
C ASP A 147 17.67 7.97 -8.54
N GLY A 148 16.41 7.81 -8.14
CA GLY A 148 15.75 6.51 -8.05
C GLY A 148 16.05 5.67 -6.78
N PRO A 149 15.29 4.58 -6.56
CA PRO A 149 15.33 3.78 -5.32
C PRO A 149 16.37 2.64 -5.32
N SER A 150 17.23 2.55 -6.36
CA SER A 150 18.04 1.35 -6.66
C SER A 150 19.23 1.07 -5.74
N ALA A 151 19.37 1.83 -4.66
CA ALA A 151 20.30 1.60 -3.55
C ALA A 151 19.60 1.15 -2.26
N GLY A 152 18.26 1.07 -2.22
CA GLY A 152 17.50 0.84 -0.98
C GLY A 152 17.92 -0.42 -0.21
N ALA A 153 18.25 -1.50 -0.89
CA ALA A 153 18.75 -2.72 -0.24
C ALA A 153 20.16 -2.56 0.35
N LEU A 154 21.08 -1.89 -0.36
CA LEU A 154 22.43 -1.54 0.12
C LEU A 154 22.35 -0.65 1.37
N THR A 155 21.48 0.36 1.34
CA THR A 155 21.21 1.26 2.48
C THR A 155 20.63 0.50 3.67
N THR A 156 19.69 -0.43 3.44
CA THR A 156 19.10 -1.26 4.51
C THR A 156 20.18 -2.14 5.17
N ALA A 157 21.02 -2.80 4.37
CA ALA A 157 22.12 -3.61 4.88
C ALA A 157 23.16 -2.78 5.63
N GLY A 158 23.47 -1.57 5.15
CA GLY A 158 24.41 -0.65 5.81
C GLY A 158 23.89 -0.13 7.15
N LEU A 159 22.58 0.15 7.27
CA LEU A 159 21.96 0.49 8.55
C LEU A 159 21.93 -0.69 9.53
N ILE A 160 21.75 -1.92 9.02
CA ILE A 160 21.80 -3.12 9.85
C ILE A 160 23.22 -3.38 10.37
N ALA A 161 24.23 -3.29 9.50
CA ALA A 161 25.63 -3.45 9.89
C ALA A 161 26.05 -2.38 10.91
N LEU A 162 25.66 -1.13 10.68
CA LEU A 162 25.87 -0.02 11.61
C LEU A 162 25.24 -0.27 12.99
N ALA A 163 24.04 -0.87 13.05
CA ALA A 163 23.35 -1.20 14.29
C ALA A 163 23.98 -2.36 15.07
N ARG A 164 24.62 -3.31 14.37
CA ARG A 164 25.28 -4.49 14.94
C ARG A 164 26.77 -4.26 15.26
N GLY A 165 27.37 -3.24 14.65
CA GLY A 165 28.82 -3.01 14.68
C GLY A 165 29.60 -3.88 13.68
N ASP A 166 28.92 -4.45 12.68
CA ASP A 166 29.51 -5.26 11.62
C ASP A 166 30.11 -4.33 10.53
N GLU A 167 31.18 -4.78 9.85
CA GLU A 167 31.80 -4.04 8.73
C GLU A 167 31.39 -4.65 7.37
N PHE A 168 31.39 -3.83 6.31
CA PHE A 168 31.23 -4.32 4.93
C PHE A 168 32.57 -4.87 4.40
N LEU A 169 32.50 -5.92 3.58
CA LEU A 169 33.66 -6.56 2.96
C LEU A 169 34.27 -5.68 1.85
N ASP A 170 35.58 -5.47 1.91
CA ASP A 170 36.38 -4.85 0.84
C ASP A 170 36.03 -5.46 -0.53
N GLY A 171 35.70 -4.62 -1.51
CA GLY A 171 35.46 -5.05 -2.90
C GLY A 171 34.03 -5.50 -3.22
N VAL A 172 33.12 -5.57 -2.24
CA VAL A 172 31.72 -5.95 -2.44
C VAL A 172 30.77 -4.74 -2.46
N THR A 173 29.81 -4.73 -3.38
CA THR A 173 28.68 -3.78 -3.41
C THR A 173 27.42 -4.42 -4.02
N MET A 174 26.29 -3.71 -4.07
CA MET A 174 25.06 -4.19 -4.68
C MET A 174 24.19 -3.10 -5.30
N THR A 175 23.20 -3.50 -6.09
CA THR A 175 22.05 -2.67 -6.47
C THR A 175 20.74 -3.44 -6.30
N GLY A 176 19.69 -2.75 -5.86
CA GLY A 176 18.39 -3.34 -5.55
C GLY A 176 17.47 -2.36 -4.83
N THR A 177 16.16 -2.40 -5.13
CA THR A 177 15.15 -1.70 -4.31
C THR A 177 14.80 -2.57 -3.09
N ILE A 178 14.07 -2.04 -2.10
CA ILE A 178 13.73 -2.76 -0.87
C ILE A 178 12.22 -2.67 -0.55
N ASN A 179 11.62 -3.83 -0.29
CA ASN A 179 10.20 -4.01 0.00
C ASN A 179 9.93 -4.26 1.50
N ALA A 180 8.69 -4.13 1.96
CA ALA A 180 8.28 -4.10 3.38
C ALA A 180 8.83 -5.24 4.27
N THR A 181 9.01 -6.43 3.68
CA THR A 181 9.49 -7.66 4.32
C THR A 181 10.97 -7.95 4.04
N GLY A 182 11.74 -6.97 3.58
CA GLY A 182 13.16 -7.12 3.29
C GLY A 182 13.48 -7.81 1.97
N THR A 183 12.50 -8.10 1.10
CA THR A 183 12.80 -8.61 -0.25
C THR A 183 13.37 -7.52 -1.16
N ILE A 184 14.27 -7.95 -2.05
CA ILE A 184 15.00 -7.07 -2.96
C ILE A 184 14.26 -6.98 -4.28
N GLY A 185 13.86 -5.77 -4.66
CA GLY A 185 13.18 -5.51 -5.91
C GLY A 185 14.13 -5.17 -7.07
N PRO A 186 13.66 -5.38 -8.31
CA PRO A 186 14.44 -5.22 -9.54
C PRO A 186 14.85 -3.77 -9.84
N VAL A 187 15.88 -3.61 -10.67
CA VAL A 187 16.46 -2.31 -11.06
C VAL A 187 16.81 -2.27 -12.55
N GLY A 188 16.91 -1.05 -13.10
CA GLY A 188 17.45 -0.79 -14.43
C GLY A 188 18.98 -0.60 -14.46
N GLY A 189 19.55 -0.67 -15.67
CA GLY A 189 20.94 -0.30 -15.98
C GLY A 189 22.02 -1.18 -15.35
N ILE A 190 21.75 -2.48 -15.16
CA ILE A 190 22.72 -3.39 -14.54
C ILE A 190 24.02 -3.52 -15.36
N PRO A 191 24.01 -3.66 -16.71
CA PRO A 191 25.26 -3.73 -17.49
C PRO A 191 26.15 -2.49 -17.32
N GLU A 192 25.55 -1.31 -17.29
CA GLU A 192 26.22 -0.03 -17.05
C GLU A 192 26.76 0.04 -15.61
N LYS A 193 25.95 -0.32 -14.62
CA LYS A 193 26.35 -0.37 -13.19
C LYS A 193 27.52 -1.34 -12.95
N LEU A 194 27.54 -2.52 -13.58
CA LEU A 194 28.69 -3.44 -13.50
C LEU A 194 29.97 -2.77 -14.03
N THR A 195 29.87 -1.99 -15.11
CA THR A 195 31.02 -1.28 -15.69
C THR A 195 31.52 -0.19 -14.73
N GLY A 196 30.64 0.68 -14.22
CA GLY A 196 31.02 1.74 -13.28
C GLY A 196 31.62 1.20 -11.97
N ALA A 197 31.06 0.11 -11.44
CA ALA A 197 31.58 -0.57 -10.25
C ALA A 197 32.95 -1.23 -10.49
N SER A 198 33.15 -1.86 -11.66
CA SER A 198 34.45 -2.41 -12.07
C SER A 198 35.53 -1.33 -12.19
N GLU A 199 35.17 -0.16 -12.73
CA GLU A 199 36.07 1.01 -12.81
C GLU A 199 36.35 1.66 -11.44
N ALA A 200 35.40 1.59 -10.51
CA ALA A 200 35.58 1.97 -9.10
C ALA A 200 36.39 0.94 -8.29
N GLY A 201 36.60 -0.27 -8.81
CA GLY A 201 37.46 -1.31 -8.21
C GLY A 201 36.74 -2.38 -7.40
N PHE A 202 35.41 -2.50 -7.49
CA PHE A 202 34.66 -3.62 -6.91
C PHE A 202 34.90 -4.89 -7.71
N ASP A 203 35.11 -6.02 -7.02
CA ASP A 203 35.30 -7.34 -7.63
C ASP A 203 34.10 -8.28 -7.43
N THR A 204 33.13 -7.89 -6.60
CA THR A 204 31.91 -8.65 -6.33
C THR A 204 30.68 -7.72 -6.30
N ILE A 205 29.65 -8.03 -7.08
CA ILE A 205 28.43 -7.21 -7.18
C ILE A 205 27.18 -8.07 -7.03
N LEU A 206 26.32 -7.71 -6.08
CA LEU A 206 25.02 -8.37 -5.89
C LEU A 206 23.93 -7.65 -6.70
N ILE A 207 23.06 -8.42 -7.34
CA ILE A 207 21.96 -7.94 -8.19
C ILE A 207 20.63 -8.62 -7.80
N PRO A 208 19.46 -8.04 -8.14
CA PRO A 208 18.18 -8.63 -7.76
C PRO A 208 17.90 -9.97 -8.45
N LEU A 209 17.29 -10.89 -7.70
CA LEU A 209 16.99 -12.26 -8.12
C LEU A 209 16.17 -12.32 -9.42
N GLY A 210 16.71 -13.01 -10.44
CA GLY A 210 16.10 -13.18 -11.76
C GLY A 210 16.67 -12.23 -12.82
N GLN A 211 17.38 -11.17 -12.44
CA GLN A 211 17.90 -10.16 -13.35
C GLN A 211 19.24 -10.54 -14.02
N ARG A 212 19.68 -11.80 -13.97
CA ARG A 212 20.82 -12.29 -14.78
C ARG A 212 20.75 -11.92 -16.27
N ASN A 213 19.55 -11.76 -16.84
CA ASN A 213 19.36 -11.28 -18.21
C ASN A 213 18.69 -9.91 -18.17
N ALA A 214 19.49 -8.85 -18.02
CA ALA A 214 19.01 -7.47 -17.89
C ALA A 214 19.10 -6.72 -19.23
N PRO A 215 18.23 -5.73 -19.49
CA PRO A 215 18.44 -4.77 -20.57
C PRO A 215 19.60 -3.81 -20.24
N ASP A 216 20.39 -3.46 -21.26
CA ASP A 216 21.21 -2.24 -21.28
C ASP A 216 20.35 -1.00 -21.61
N HIS A 217 20.95 0.19 -21.62
CA HIS A 217 20.26 1.45 -21.94
C HIS A 217 19.79 1.56 -23.41
N GLU A 218 20.28 0.73 -24.34
CA GLU A 218 19.71 0.61 -25.70
C GLU A 218 18.53 -0.39 -25.75
N GLY A 219 18.24 -1.07 -24.64
CA GLY A 219 17.19 -2.08 -24.50
C GLY A 219 17.58 -3.49 -24.96
N ALA A 220 18.87 -3.75 -25.21
CA ALA A 220 19.36 -5.07 -25.61
C ALA A 220 19.66 -5.94 -24.38
N THR A 221 19.32 -7.22 -24.45
CA THR A 221 19.45 -8.15 -23.31
C THR A 221 20.89 -8.66 -23.16
N VAL A 222 21.48 -8.44 -21.98
CA VAL A 222 22.84 -8.85 -21.60
C VAL A 222 22.79 -9.95 -20.53
N ASP A 223 23.57 -11.01 -20.71
CA ASP A 223 23.83 -12.04 -19.67
C ASP A 223 24.86 -11.46 -18.68
N VAL A 224 24.40 -10.70 -17.70
CA VAL A 224 25.25 -9.81 -16.88
C VAL A 224 26.31 -10.56 -16.07
N VAL A 225 26.08 -11.85 -15.76
CA VAL A 225 27.10 -12.71 -15.14
C VAL A 225 28.32 -12.92 -16.06
N ARG A 226 28.11 -13.08 -17.38
CA ARG A 226 29.22 -13.15 -18.35
C ARG A 226 29.89 -11.80 -18.60
N GLU A 227 29.15 -10.71 -18.43
CA GLU A 227 29.73 -9.38 -18.52
C GLU A 227 30.59 -9.06 -17.29
N GLY A 228 30.18 -9.52 -16.10
CA GLY A 228 31.03 -9.61 -14.92
C GLY A 228 32.31 -10.42 -15.18
N GLU A 229 32.20 -11.66 -15.71
CA GLU A 229 33.37 -12.47 -16.11
C GLU A 229 34.31 -11.73 -17.09
N ARG A 230 33.77 -10.85 -17.95
CA ARG A 230 34.53 -10.04 -18.92
C ARG A 230 35.21 -8.82 -18.28
N LEU A 231 34.58 -8.23 -17.27
CA LEU A 231 35.08 -7.08 -16.50
C LEU A 231 36.05 -7.50 -15.39
N GLY A 232 35.99 -8.77 -14.96
CA GLY A 232 36.78 -9.30 -13.83
C GLY A 232 36.03 -9.26 -12.50
N VAL A 233 34.71 -9.30 -12.54
CA VAL A 233 33.80 -9.11 -11.40
C VAL A 233 32.87 -10.32 -11.24
N GLU A 234 32.74 -10.85 -10.02
CA GLU A 234 31.74 -11.86 -9.68
C GLU A 234 30.36 -11.21 -9.50
N VAL A 235 29.31 -11.84 -10.05
CA VAL A 235 27.93 -11.31 -10.05
C VAL A 235 26.99 -12.33 -9.43
N ILE A 236 26.33 -11.93 -8.35
CA ILE A 236 25.51 -12.82 -7.50
C ILE A 236 24.06 -12.34 -7.48
N GLU A 237 23.13 -13.23 -7.77
CA GLU A 237 21.69 -12.94 -7.67
C GLU A 237 21.19 -13.16 -6.23
N VAL A 238 20.62 -12.12 -5.61
CA VAL A 238 20.09 -12.13 -4.22
C VAL A 238 18.61 -11.73 -4.21
N GLY A 239 17.80 -12.46 -3.45
CA GLY A 239 16.34 -12.26 -3.38
C GLY A 239 15.85 -11.42 -2.21
N ASP A 240 16.63 -11.36 -1.13
CA ASP A 240 16.27 -10.63 0.09
C ASP A 240 17.50 -10.14 0.87
N ILE A 241 17.21 -9.32 1.86
CA ILE A 241 18.18 -8.68 2.74
C ILE A 241 19.02 -9.68 3.54
N TYR A 242 18.53 -10.89 3.81
CA TYR A 242 19.29 -11.92 4.54
C TYR A 242 20.42 -12.47 3.67
N GLU A 243 20.10 -12.80 2.41
CA GLU A 243 21.11 -13.21 1.41
C GLU A 243 22.10 -12.07 1.11
N ALA A 244 21.59 -10.83 0.91
CA ALA A 244 22.46 -9.69 0.63
C ALA A 244 23.37 -9.31 1.80
N TYR A 245 22.87 -9.35 3.05
CA TYR A 245 23.67 -9.05 4.24
C TYR A 245 24.85 -10.01 4.41
N GLN A 246 24.60 -11.32 4.22
CA GLN A 246 25.64 -12.33 4.29
C GLN A 246 26.72 -12.14 3.22
N HIS A 247 26.33 -11.73 2.01
CA HIS A 247 27.29 -11.43 0.96
C HIS A 247 28.04 -10.10 1.15
N LEU A 248 27.42 -9.09 1.78
CA LEU A 248 28.03 -7.78 2.05
C LEU A 248 28.97 -7.76 3.26
N THR A 249 28.71 -8.56 4.31
CA THR A 249 29.46 -8.53 5.59
C THR A 249 30.20 -9.82 5.90
N GLY A 250 29.74 -10.97 5.38
CA GLY A 250 30.17 -12.31 5.79
C GLY A 250 29.42 -12.86 7.02
N GLU A 251 28.71 -12.01 7.77
CA GLU A 251 27.94 -12.38 8.96
C GLU A 251 26.50 -12.81 8.62
N GLN A 252 25.73 -13.24 9.62
CA GLN A 252 24.34 -13.71 9.43
C GLN A 252 23.38 -12.99 10.38
N LEU A 253 22.20 -12.65 9.84
CA LEU A 253 21.02 -12.20 10.59
C LEU A 253 20.12 -13.40 10.90
N ASP A 254 19.31 -13.31 11.95
CA ASP A 254 18.33 -14.35 12.26
C ASP A 254 17.17 -14.34 11.24
N ALA A 255 17.29 -15.19 10.22
CA ALA A 255 16.28 -15.38 9.17
C ALA A 255 15.00 -16.06 9.71
N PRO A 256 13.80 -15.60 9.32
CA PRO A 256 12.55 -16.18 9.79
C PRO A 256 12.38 -17.61 9.28
N SER A 257 11.80 -18.49 10.10
CA SER A 257 11.48 -19.86 9.71
C SER A 257 9.98 -20.04 9.47
N LEU A 258 9.61 -21.18 8.87
CA LEU A 258 8.23 -21.66 8.85
C LEU A 258 8.17 -23.03 9.50
N ASP A 259 8.04 -23.04 10.83
CA ASP A 259 7.94 -24.26 11.63
C ASP A 259 6.53 -24.88 11.55
N THR A 260 5.48 -24.06 11.55
CA THR A 260 4.08 -24.48 11.39
C THR A 260 3.27 -23.36 10.70
N ASP A 261 2.22 -23.70 9.95
CA ASP A 261 1.23 -22.70 9.49
C ASP A 261 0.40 -22.18 10.68
N PRO A 262 0.30 -20.87 10.92
CA PRO A 262 -0.67 -20.31 11.84
C PRO A 262 -2.11 -20.78 11.57
N ARG A 263 -2.80 -21.13 12.66
CA ARG A 263 -4.24 -21.50 12.73
C ARG A 263 -4.81 -20.93 14.01
N LEU A 264 -6.06 -20.47 13.97
CA LEU A 264 -6.78 -19.93 15.13
C LEU A 264 -6.84 -20.95 16.29
N ASP A 265 -6.77 -20.46 17.53
CA ASP A 265 -7.19 -21.21 18.71
C ASP A 265 -8.69 -21.59 18.64
N ASN A 266 -9.15 -22.49 19.51
CA ASN A 266 -10.56 -22.95 19.50
C ASN A 266 -11.56 -21.81 19.81
N ALA A 267 -11.23 -20.87 20.70
CA ALA A 267 -12.13 -19.77 21.05
C ALA A 267 -12.28 -18.79 19.88
N SER A 268 -11.16 -18.42 19.27
CA SER A 268 -11.10 -17.56 18.09
C SER A 268 -11.70 -18.24 16.86
N TYR A 269 -11.51 -19.56 16.69
CA TYR A 269 -12.16 -20.35 15.65
C TYR A 269 -13.68 -20.27 15.73
N ASP A 270 -14.28 -20.53 16.89
CA ASP A 270 -15.74 -20.49 17.07
C ASP A 270 -16.29 -19.07 16.85
N LYS A 271 -15.55 -18.05 17.33
CA LYS A 271 -15.86 -16.62 17.17
C LYS A 271 -15.85 -16.18 15.69
N VAL A 272 -14.80 -16.54 14.95
CA VAL A 272 -14.68 -16.26 13.51
C VAL A 272 -15.73 -17.04 12.72
N ALA A 273 -15.93 -18.33 13.02
CA ALA A 273 -16.96 -19.15 12.36
C ALA A 273 -18.38 -18.57 12.52
N ALA A 274 -18.69 -17.96 13.67
CA ALA A 274 -19.95 -17.24 13.85
C ALA A 274 -20.10 -16.05 12.88
N GLN A 275 -19.05 -15.24 12.71
CA GLN A 275 -19.06 -14.12 11.76
C GLN A 275 -19.02 -14.56 10.29
N VAL A 276 -18.34 -15.66 9.93
CA VAL A 276 -18.41 -16.25 8.58
C VAL A 276 -19.87 -16.56 8.20
N ASN A 277 -20.63 -17.16 9.14
CA ASN A 277 -22.04 -17.46 8.93
C ASN A 277 -22.91 -16.18 8.82
N ALA A 278 -22.64 -15.15 9.63
CA ALA A 278 -23.35 -13.87 9.57
C ALA A 278 -23.10 -13.15 8.23
N THR A 279 -21.86 -13.09 7.77
CA THR A 279 -21.46 -12.43 6.52
C THR A 279 -21.91 -13.22 5.28
N LEU A 280 -21.92 -14.55 5.30
CA LEU A 280 -22.59 -15.34 4.26
C LEU A 280 -24.11 -15.10 4.24
N GLY A 281 -24.73 -14.86 5.41
CA GLY A 281 -26.13 -14.43 5.52
C GLY A 281 -26.39 -13.06 4.88
N ARG A 282 -25.46 -12.09 5.02
CA ARG A 282 -25.48 -10.81 4.29
C ARG A 282 -25.46 -11.03 2.78
N TYR A 283 -24.50 -11.82 2.29
CA TYR A 283 -24.39 -12.19 0.87
C TYR A 283 -25.68 -12.82 0.33
N ASP A 284 -26.23 -13.82 1.01
CA ASP A 284 -27.45 -14.52 0.55
C ASP A 284 -28.70 -13.61 0.59
N SER A 285 -28.76 -12.65 1.52
CA SER A 285 -29.79 -11.61 1.53
C SER A 285 -29.65 -10.67 0.34
N ALA A 286 -28.45 -10.09 0.12
CA ALA A 286 -28.17 -9.17 -0.96
C ALA A 286 -28.40 -9.82 -2.34
N LEU A 287 -28.01 -11.09 -2.51
CA LEU A 287 -28.31 -11.88 -3.69
C LEU A 287 -29.82 -12.08 -3.87
N SER A 288 -30.57 -12.38 -2.80
CA SER A 288 -32.04 -12.48 -2.88
C SER A 288 -32.73 -11.15 -3.21
N GLN A 289 -32.15 -10.03 -2.79
CA GLN A 289 -32.66 -8.69 -3.07
C GLN A 289 -32.35 -8.26 -4.51
N PHE A 290 -31.12 -8.52 -5.00
CA PHE A 290 -30.70 -8.35 -6.38
C PHE A 290 -31.57 -9.14 -7.36
N ASN A 291 -31.87 -10.41 -7.06
CA ASN A 291 -32.77 -11.25 -7.86
C ASN A 291 -34.24 -10.76 -7.85
N GLY A 292 -34.58 -9.78 -7.01
CA GLY A 292 -35.87 -9.08 -7.00
C GLY A 292 -35.90 -7.78 -7.83
N LEU A 293 -34.77 -7.34 -8.40
CA LEU A 293 -34.70 -6.20 -9.30
C LEU A 293 -35.36 -6.50 -10.67
N ALA A 294 -35.53 -5.47 -11.50
CA ALA A 294 -36.04 -5.62 -12.85
C ALA A 294 -35.18 -6.59 -13.69
N PRO A 295 -35.77 -7.48 -14.53
CA PRO A 295 -35.02 -8.43 -15.37
C PRO A 295 -33.96 -7.78 -16.25
N GLU A 296 -34.24 -6.57 -16.72
CA GLU A 296 -33.31 -5.74 -17.48
C GLU A 296 -32.05 -5.43 -16.65
N MET A 297 -32.23 -5.01 -15.39
CA MET A 297 -31.15 -4.70 -14.45
C MET A 297 -30.31 -5.94 -14.11
N THR A 298 -30.98 -7.05 -13.77
CA THR A 298 -30.27 -8.27 -13.40
C THR A 298 -29.47 -8.83 -14.59
N SER A 299 -30.03 -8.80 -15.81
CA SER A 299 -29.32 -9.26 -17.01
C SER A 299 -28.06 -8.47 -17.35
N VAL A 300 -28.05 -7.17 -17.04
CA VAL A 300 -26.90 -6.27 -17.21
C VAL A 300 -25.81 -6.55 -16.16
N LEU A 301 -26.20 -6.67 -14.89
CA LEU A 301 -25.26 -6.82 -13.77
C LEU A 301 -24.82 -8.28 -13.52
N THR A 302 -25.40 -9.26 -14.22
CA THR A 302 -25.13 -10.70 -14.03
C THR A 302 -23.63 -11.03 -14.02
N SER A 303 -22.83 -10.48 -14.95
CA SER A 303 -21.39 -10.83 -15.04
C SER A 303 -20.54 -10.32 -13.87
N PHE A 304 -21.07 -9.46 -13.01
CA PHE A 304 -20.41 -9.04 -11.77
C PHE A 304 -20.86 -9.89 -10.58
N THR A 305 -22.04 -10.51 -10.65
CA THR A 305 -22.48 -11.50 -9.66
C THR A 305 -21.63 -12.77 -9.71
N ASP A 306 -21.01 -13.09 -10.85
CA ASP A 306 -20.06 -14.21 -10.98
C ASP A 306 -18.85 -14.05 -10.04
N VAL A 307 -18.33 -12.83 -9.86
CA VAL A 307 -17.21 -12.52 -8.95
C VAL A 307 -17.65 -12.71 -7.49
N ALA A 308 -18.77 -12.10 -7.11
CA ALA A 308 -19.33 -12.22 -5.76
C ALA A 308 -19.71 -13.68 -5.42
N ALA A 309 -20.24 -14.43 -6.37
CA ALA A 309 -20.56 -15.85 -6.23
C ALA A 309 -19.30 -16.73 -6.14
N THR A 310 -18.23 -16.40 -6.85
CA THR A 310 -16.93 -17.07 -6.73
C THR A 310 -16.33 -16.87 -5.34
N ALA A 311 -16.35 -15.64 -4.82
CA ALA A 311 -15.95 -15.35 -3.45
C ALA A 311 -16.83 -16.08 -2.42
N ALA A 312 -18.16 -16.13 -2.61
CA ALA A 312 -19.08 -16.85 -1.73
C ALA A 312 -18.90 -18.38 -1.78
N ALA A 313 -18.48 -18.94 -2.91
CA ALA A 313 -18.14 -20.34 -3.05
C ALA A 313 -16.81 -20.64 -2.36
N ARG A 314 -15.77 -19.81 -2.59
CA ARG A 314 -14.47 -19.88 -1.91
C ARG A 314 -14.65 -19.83 -0.39
N ALA A 315 -15.44 -18.90 0.13
CA ALA A 315 -15.77 -18.81 1.56
C ALA A 315 -16.39 -20.09 2.14
N ARG A 316 -17.39 -20.66 1.46
CA ARG A 316 -18.07 -21.89 1.91
C ARG A 316 -17.19 -23.13 1.81
N ASP A 317 -16.24 -23.17 0.88
CA ASP A 317 -15.26 -24.25 0.77
C ASP A 317 -14.22 -24.17 1.90
N LEU A 318 -13.65 -22.99 2.14
CA LEU A 318 -12.74 -22.74 3.27
C LEU A 318 -13.39 -23.05 4.63
N GLN A 319 -14.68 -22.69 4.80
CA GLN A 319 -15.46 -23.05 5.99
C GLN A 319 -15.59 -24.56 6.19
N GLN A 320 -15.66 -25.36 5.11
CA GLN A 320 -15.67 -26.82 5.16
C GLN A 320 -14.28 -27.42 5.42
N GLN A 321 -13.21 -26.74 4.98
CA GLN A 321 -11.82 -27.11 5.28
C GLN A 321 -11.39 -26.75 6.72
N GLY A 322 -12.14 -25.90 7.41
CA GLY A 322 -11.80 -25.38 8.75
C GLY A 322 -10.92 -24.12 8.71
N LEU A 323 -10.79 -23.46 7.56
CA LEU A 323 -9.98 -22.26 7.34
C LEU A 323 -10.87 -21.02 7.57
N GLN A 324 -11.32 -20.82 8.81
CA GLN A 324 -12.37 -19.85 9.14
C GLN A 324 -11.94 -18.39 8.89
N ALA A 325 -10.66 -18.06 9.05
CA ALA A 325 -10.19 -16.69 8.88
C ALA A 325 -10.03 -16.35 7.38
N GLY A 326 -9.55 -17.29 6.58
CA GLY A 326 -9.62 -17.20 5.11
C GLY A 326 -11.07 -17.19 4.59
N ALA A 327 -11.98 -17.94 5.23
CA ALA A 327 -13.40 -17.94 4.93
C ALA A 327 -14.06 -16.60 5.24
N PHE A 328 -13.69 -15.92 6.33
CA PHE A 328 -14.24 -14.60 6.70
C PHE A 328 -13.84 -13.53 5.70
N ASN A 329 -12.58 -13.51 5.25
CA ASN A 329 -12.11 -12.63 4.18
C ASN A 329 -12.90 -12.86 2.87
N SER A 330 -13.02 -14.12 2.44
CA SER A 330 -13.76 -14.48 1.22
C SER A 330 -15.27 -14.16 1.33
N ALA A 331 -15.88 -14.38 2.49
CA ALA A 331 -17.29 -14.06 2.74
C ALA A 331 -17.51 -12.55 2.72
N THR A 332 -16.57 -11.77 3.27
CA THR A 332 -16.63 -10.31 3.31
C THR A 332 -16.55 -9.70 1.92
N GLN A 333 -15.62 -10.17 1.07
CA GLN A 333 -15.59 -9.79 -0.35
C GLN A 333 -16.94 -10.11 -1.02
N ALA A 334 -17.46 -11.33 -0.82
CA ALA A 334 -18.72 -11.75 -1.42
C ALA A 334 -19.89 -10.84 -1.02
N ALA A 335 -20.06 -10.61 0.29
CA ALA A 335 -21.12 -9.76 0.83
C ALA A 335 -20.99 -8.32 0.32
N ALA A 336 -19.81 -7.72 0.39
CA ALA A 336 -19.60 -6.33 -0.03
C ALA A 336 -19.87 -6.13 -1.53
N LEU A 337 -19.37 -7.01 -2.40
CA LEU A 337 -19.65 -6.96 -3.84
C LEU A 337 -21.14 -7.17 -4.15
N MET A 338 -21.82 -8.10 -3.44
CA MET A 338 -23.22 -8.40 -3.69
C MET A 338 -24.17 -7.31 -3.17
N GLU A 339 -23.85 -6.70 -2.02
CA GLU A 339 -24.55 -5.52 -1.48
C GLU A 339 -24.39 -4.32 -2.43
N MET A 340 -23.16 -4.01 -2.85
CA MET A 340 -22.84 -2.95 -3.83
C MET A 340 -23.62 -3.14 -5.16
N LEU A 341 -23.67 -4.38 -5.69
CA LEU A 341 -24.41 -4.68 -6.93
C LEU A 341 -25.93 -4.59 -6.76
N TYR A 342 -26.46 -4.97 -5.59
CA TYR A 342 -27.88 -4.76 -5.28
C TYR A 342 -28.21 -3.27 -5.18
N ALA A 343 -27.40 -2.50 -4.44
CA ALA A 343 -27.65 -1.10 -4.17
C ALA A 343 -27.51 -0.24 -5.44
N GLY A 344 -26.43 -0.41 -6.22
CA GLY A 344 -26.29 0.23 -7.53
C GLY A 344 -27.41 -0.12 -8.51
N GLY A 345 -27.82 -1.39 -8.56
CA GLY A 345 -28.96 -1.83 -9.38
C GLY A 345 -30.30 -1.24 -8.92
N ASN A 346 -30.47 -1.01 -7.62
CA ASN A 346 -31.64 -0.32 -7.06
C ASN A 346 -31.61 1.19 -7.36
N LEU A 347 -30.45 1.85 -7.21
CA LEU A 347 -30.23 3.26 -7.57
C LEU A 347 -30.49 3.54 -9.06
N MET A 348 -30.33 2.56 -9.95
CA MET A 348 -30.67 2.71 -11.38
C MET A 348 -32.18 2.62 -11.70
N THR A 349 -33.06 2.35 -10.72
CA THR A 349 -34.52 2.27 -10.93
C THR A 349 -35.14 3.54 -11.55
N PRO A 350 -34.73 4.79 -11.23
CA PRO A 350 -35.24 5.99 -11.88
C PRO A 350 -34.99 6.02 -13.39
N LEU A 351 -33.85 5.55 -13.89
CA LEU A 351 -33.56 5.45 -15.33
C LEU A 351 -34.57 4.51 -16.02
N LEU A 352 -34.82 3.34 -15.44
CA LEU A 352 -35.79 2.37 -16.00
C LEU A 352 -37.24 2.88 -15.98
N THR A 353 -37.61 3.68 -14.97
CA THR A 353 -39.01 4.08 -14.73
C THR A 353 -39.37 5.46 -15.27
N GLN A 354 -38.38 6.34 -15.46
CA GLN A 354 -38.58 7.74 -15.89
C GLN A 354 -37.85 8.06 -17.21
N GLY A 355 -36.90 7.23 -17.66
CA GLY A 355 -36.02 7.53 -18.78
C GLY A 355 -34.96 8.58 -18.41
N LEU A 356 -34.57 9.41 -19.38
CA LEU A 356 -33.51 10.43 -19.19
C LEU A 356 -33.77 11.42 -18.03
N PRO A 357 -35.01 11.88 -17.76
CA PRO A 357 -35.32 12.66 -16.54
C PRO A 357 -34.99 11.94 -15.23
N GLY A 358 -34.92 10.60 -15.23
CA GLY A 358 -34.48 9.82 -14.08
C GLY A 358 -33.02 10.08 -13.68
N ILE A 359 -32.18 10.58 -14.58
CA ILE A 359 -30.76 10.89 -14.30
C ILE A 359 -30.65 11.97 -13.21
N GLU A 360 -31.51 12.99 -13.21
CA GLU A 360 -31.56 14.01 -12.15
C GLU A 360 -31.87 13.38 -10.78
N THR A 361 -32.73 12.35 -10.76
CA THR A 361 -32.99 11.56 -9.54
C THR A 361 -31.77 10.74 -9.12
N ILE A 362 -31.10 10.06 -10.05
CA ILE A 362 -29.90 9.25 -9.75
C ILE A 362 -28.76 10.11 -9.25
N VAL A 363 -28.47 11.25 -9.90
CA VAL A 363 -27.43 12.19 -9.46
C VAL A 363 -27.76 12.72 -8.06
N THR A 364 -29.01 13.11 -7.80
CA THR A 364 -29.45 13.53 -6.46
C THR A 364 -29.27 12.42 -5.41
N GLN A 365 -29.53 11.16 -5.75
CA GLN A 365 -29.37 10.01 -4.84
C GLN A 365 -27.91 9.59 -4.64
N ALA A 366 -27.08 9.68 -5.67
CA ALA A 366 -25.66 9.36 -5.59
C ALA A 366 -24.86 10.42 -4.80
N LEU A 367 -25.29 11.69 -4.87
CA LEU A 367 -24.72 12.78 -4.08
C LEU A 367 -25.18 12.78 -2.61
N ASP A 368 -26.28 12.07 -2.28
CA ASP A 368 -26.75 11.87 -0.91
C ASP A 368 -25.93 10.76 -0.21
N ILE A 369 -24.62 11.00 -0.07
CA ILE A 369 -23.69 10.11 0.65
C ILE A 369 -23.89 10.12 2.18
N ALA A 370 -24.81 10.95 2.70
CA ALA A 370 -25.04 11.13 4.12
C ALA A 370 -25.36 9.82 4.89
N PRO A 371 -26.02 8.78 4.33
CA PRO A 371 -26.19 7.49 5.00
C PRO A 371 -24.86 6.76 5.24
N ALA A 372 -23.99 6.72 4.23
CA ALA A 372 -22.65 6.15 4.30
C ALA A 372 -21.75 6.94 5.26
N GLU A 373 -21.76 8.27 5.16
CA GLU A 373 -21.06 9.18 6.07
C GLU A 373 -21.51 9.00 7.52
N THR A 374 -22.82 8.92 7.76
CA THR A 374 -23.40 8.64 9.09
C THR A 374 -22.93 7.29 9.64
N LYS A 375 -22.78 6.26 8.80
CA LYS A 375 -22.25 4.96 9.19
C LYS A 375 -20.76 5.02 9.52
N VAL A 376 -19.94 5.72 8.72
CA VAL A 376 -18.51 5.95 9.00
C VAL A 376 -18.36 6.60 10.36
N PHE A 377 -19.03 7.72 10.62
CA PHE A 377 -18.89 8.44 11.88
C PHE A 377 -19.49 7.68 13.08
N ALA A 378 -20.58 6.93 12.90
CA ALA A 378 -21.11 6.06 13.96
C ALA A 378 -20.16 4.91 14.32
N LEU A 379 -19.33 4.43 13.37
CA LEU A 379 -18.25 3.49 13.68
C LEU A 379 -17.06 4.20 14.35
N LEU A 380 -16.67 5.40 13.89
CA LEU A 380 -15.64 6.21 14.56
C LEU A 380 -16.02 6.54 16.02
N ASP A 381 -17.30 6.81 16.32
CA ASP A 381 -17.85 6.96 17.68
C ASP A 381 -17.74 5.67 18.51
N GLN A 382 -17.95 4.50 17.90
CA GLN A 382 -17.78 3.20 18.57
C GLN A 382 -16.30 2.93 18.89
N LEU A 383 -15.38 3.27 17.97
CA LEU A 383 -13.94 3.08 18.17
C LEU A 383 -13.36 4.11 19.15
N SER A 384 -13.75 5.38 19.06
CA SER A 384 -13.25 6.47 19.91
C SER A 384 -13.68 6.35 21.38
N THR A 385 -14.74 5.58 21.67
CA THR A 385 -15.21 5.28 23.02
C THR A 385 -14.78 3.92 23.56
N TYR A 386 -14.07 3.12 22.76
CA TYR A 386 -13.47 1.86 23.21
C TYR A 386 -12.15 2.12 23.96
N THR A 387 -11.71 1.20 24.83
CA THR A 387 -10.42 1.30 25.51
C THR A 387 -9.76 -0.08 25.48
N PRO A 388 -8.72 -0.30 24.64
CA PRO A 388 -8.06 -1.60 24.54
C PRO A 388 -7.43 -1.95 25.90
N GLN A 389 -7.51 -3.23 26.29
CA GLN A 389 -6.95 -3.72 27.55
C GLN A 389 -5.71 -4.60 27.31
N THR A 390 -5.57 -5.10 26.08
CA THR A 390 -4.55 -6.06 25.66
C THR A 390 -4.05 -5.78 24.24
N LEU A 391 -2.94 -6.39 23.85
CA LEU A 391 -2.41 -6.29 22.48
C LEU A 391 -3.36 -6.82 21.40
N ALA A 392 -4.21 -7.81 21.71
CA ALA A 392 -5.23 -8.27 20.76
C ALA A 392 -6.34 -7.22 20.55
N ASP A 393 -6.72 -6.49 21.61
CA ASP A 393 -7.64 -5.35 21.49
C ASP A 393 -7.03 -4.23 20.64
N VAL A 394 -5.70 -4.01 20.74
CA VAL A 394 -4.97 -3.08 19.87
C VAL A 394 -4.98 -3.56 18.42
N GLU A 395 -4.74 -4.85 18.13
CA GLU A 395 -4.86 -5.42 16.78
C GLU A 395 -6.25 -5.10 16.18
N GLY A 396 -7.30 -5.35 16.94
CA GLY A 396 -8.68 -5.07 16.56
C GLY A 396 -8.95 -3.59 16.29
N LEU A 397 -8.56 -2.71 17.22
CA LEU A 397 -8.81 -1.27 17.14
C LEU A 397 -8.04 -0.60 15.99
N VAL A 398 -6.75 -0.93 15.84
CA VAL A 398 -5.85 -0.37 14.82
C VAL A 398 -6.30 -0.76 13.41
N ASN A 399 -6.66 -2.04 13.19
CA ASN A 399 -7.20 -2.49 11.90
C ASN A 399 -8.61 -1.92 11.63
N ALA A 400 -9.45 -1.77 12.66
CA ALA A 400 -10.76 -1.17 12.52
C ALA A 400 -10.68 0.32 12.13
N TYR A 401 -9.76 1.08 12.73
CA TYR A 401 -9.46 2.45 12.29
C TYR A 401 -8.97 2.46 10.84
N ALA A 402 -7.94 1.68 10.50
CA ALA A 402 -7.37 1.60 9.17
C ALA A 402 -8.41 1.40 8.06
N LEU A 403 -9.33 0.44 8.26
CA LEU A 403 -10.38 0.13 7.29
C LEU A 403 -11.55 1.13 7.30
N THR A 404 -11.79 1.83 8.41
CA THR A 404 -12.73 2.96 8.48
C THR A 404 -12.19 4.17 7.71
N PHE A 405 -10.89 4.48 7.84
CA PHE A 405 -10.19 5.48 7.02
C PHE A 405 -10.30 5.16 5.52
N ASP A 406 -10.14 3.89 5.15
CA ASP A 406 -10.24 3.45 3.75
C ASP A 406 -11.65 3.61 3.18
N ALA A 407 -12.68 3.20 3.92
CA ALA A 407 -14.06 3.37 3.50
C ALA A 407 -14.40 4.87 3.31
N TYR A 408 -13.96 5.73 4.22
CA TYR A 408 -14.14 7.18 4.07
C TYR A 408 -13.34 7.77 2.90
N SER A 409 -12.13 7.26 2.64
CA SER A 409 -11.31 7.63 1.46
C SER A 409 -12.04 7.34 0.15
N LEU A 410 -12.64 6.15 0.01
CA LEU A 410 -13.49 5.83 -1.15
C LEU A 410 -14.72 6.74 -1.25
N LEU A 411 -15.37 7.05 -0.12
CA LEU A 411 -16.57 7.89 -0.10
C LEU A 411 -16.26 9.31 -0.57
N ILE A 412 -15.13 9.88 -0.13
CA ILE A 412 -14.63 11.18 -0.58
C ILE A 412 -14.20 11.14 -2.05
N PHE A 413 -13.51 10.09 -2.50
CA PHE A 413 -13.17 9.91 -3.93
C PHE A 413 -14.43 9.84 -4.80
N ALA A 414 -15.43 9.05 -4.40
CA ALA A 414 -16.72 8.95 -5.06
C ALA A 414 -17.41 10.32 -5.12
N GLN A 415 -17.51 11.03 -3.99
CA GLN A 415 -18.11 12.36 -3.91
C GLN A 415 -17.45 13.36 -4.86
N GLN A 416 -16.12 13.44 -4.88
CA GLN A 416 -15.37 14.34 -5.76
C GLN A 416 -15.65 14.04 -7.24
N ARG A 417 -15.67 12.76 -7.63
CA ARG A 417 -15.96 12.35 -9.01
C ARG A 417 -17.42 12.60 -9.40
N LEU A 418 -18.37 12.38 -8.49
CA LEU A 418 -19.79 12.68 -8.71
C LEU A 418 -20.03 14.19 -8.90
N THR A 419 -19.36 15.05 -8.14
CA THR A 419 -19.43 16.51 -8.31
C THR A 419 -18.94 16.94 -9.69
N VAL A 420 -17.79 16.44 -10.16
CA VAL A 420 -17.26 16.76 -11.50
C VAL A 420 -18.20 16.31 -12.63
N ILE A 421 -18.88 15.16 -12.45
CA ILE A 421 -19.88 14.65 -13.41
C ILE A 421 -21.14 15.54 -13.40
N GLN A 422 -21.58 16.01 -12.22
CA GLN A 422 -22.68 16.98 -12.11
C GLN A 422 -22.33 18.30 -12.82
N GLU A 423 -21.19 18.90 -12.53
CA GLU A 423 -20.75 20.16 -13.15
C GLU A 423 -20.64 20.03 -14.68
N THR A 424 -20.13 18.88 -15.16
CA THR A 424 -20.03 18.57 -16.60
C THR A 424 -21.40 18.41 -17.26
N TYR A 425 -22.38 17.83 -16.55
CA TYR A 425 -23.77 17.72 -17.01
C TYR A 425 -24.48 19.08 -17.04
N GLU A 426 -24.36 19.88 -15.98
CA GLU A 426 -24.95 21.22 -15.90
C GLU A 426 -24.36 22.19 -16.94
N ALA A 427 -23.07 22.06 -17.26
CA ALA A 427 -22.42 22.77 -18.35
C ALA A 427 -22.84 22.28 -19.77
N GLY A 428 -23.57 21.17 -19.88
CA GLY A 428 -23.95 20.55 -21.15
C GLY A 428 -22.78 19.88 -21.89
N GLY A 429 -21.73 19.46 -21.16
CA GLY A 429 -20.55 18.80 -21.72
C GLY A 429 -20.80 17.39 -22.24
N TYR A 430 -21.82 16.70 -21.71
CA TYR A 430 -22.22 15.37 -22.19
C TYR A 430 -23.02 15.46 -23.50
N THR A 431 -22.39 15.00 -24.58
CA THR A 431 -22.98 14.93 -25.94
C THR A 431 -23.88 13.70 -26.15
N ASP A 432 -23.70 12.66 -25.35
CA ASP A 432 -24.55 11.48 -25.25
C ASP A 432 -24.71 11.09 -23.77
N LEU A 433 -25.87 10.55 -23.42
CA LEU A 433 -26.16 10.08 -22.07
C LEU A 433 -25.59 8.68 -21.82
N GLU A 434 -25.20 7.95 -22.88
CA GLU A 434 -24.31 6.78 -22.79
C GLU A 434 -22.98 7.14 -22.11
N LEU A 435 -22.40 8.29 -22.47
CA LEU A 435 -21.12 8.75 -21.94
C LEU A 435 -21.26 9.17 -20.46
N MET A 436 -22.27 9.99 -20.15
CA MET A 436 -22.56 10.39 -18.76
C MET A 436 -22.80 9.18 -17.86
N PHE A 437 -23.59 8.21 -18.32
CA PHE A 437 -23.86 7.00 -17.55
C PHE A 437 -22.59 6.16 -17.35
N THR A 438 -21.70 6.08 -18.34
CA THR A 438 -20.41 5.38 -18.21
C THR A 438 -19.53 5.99 -17.12
N ASP A 439 -19.42 7.32 -17.06
CA ASP A 439 -18.63 8.01 -16.04
C ASP A 439 -19.23 7.86 -14.63
N LEU A 440 -20.57 7.83 -14.53
CA LEU A 440 -21.32 7.82 -13.28
C LEU A 440 -21.27 6.49 -12.52
N VAL A 441 -21.16 5.35 -13.22
CA VAL A 441 -21.25 4.00 -12.62
C VAL A 441 -20.18 3.75 -11.56
N MET A 442 -18.90 4.03 -11.86
CA MET A 442 -17.81 3.66 -10.93
C MET A 442 -17.82 4.47 -9.62
N PRO A 443 -17.98 5.81 -9.63
CA PRO A 443 -18.16 6.59 -8.40
C PRO A 443 -19.36 6.14 -7.56
N MET A 444 -20.51 5.84 -8.18
CA MET A 444 -21.68 5.31 -7.46
C MET A 444 -21.36 3.98 -6.76
N LEU A 445 -20.73 3.04 -7.48
CA LEU A 445 -20.35 1.74 -6.92
C LEU A 445 -19.34 1.90 -5.77
N TYR A 446 -18.41 2.86 -5.82
CA TYR A 446 -17.46 3.09 -4.73
C TYR A 446 -18.09 3.70 -3.47
N ALA A 447 -19.12 4.54 -3.60
CA ALA A 447 -19.89 5.03 -2.45
C ALA A 447 -20.66 3.89 -1.74
N GLU A 448 -21.32 3.02 -2.51
CA GLU A 448 -22.01 1.84 -1.97
C GLU A 448 -21.02 0.81 -1.37
N LEU A 449 -19.85 0.67 -1.99
CA LEU A 449 -18.79 -0.21 -1.48
C LEU A 449 -18.24 0.27 -0.13
N ALA A 450 -18.09 1.59 0.05
CA ALA A 450 -17.72 2.18 1.34
C ALA A 450 -18.73 1.84 2.44
N GLU A 451 -20.04 1.93 2.16
CA GLU A 451 -21.09 1.55 3.12
C GLU A 451 -21.02 0.06 3.51
N ALA A 452 -20.81 -0.82 2.52
CA ALA A 452 -20.64 -2.25 2.75
C ALA A 452 -19.33 -2.59 3.49
N GLN A 453 -18.28 -1.78 3.32
CA GLN A 453 -17.02 -1.88 4.05
C GLN A 453 -17.14 -1.48 5.51
N VAL A 454 -17.83 -0.38 5.85
CA VAL A 454 -18.03 0.01 7.27
C VAL A 454 -18.71 -1.12 8.05
N THR A 455 -19.75 -1.71 7.45
CA THR A 455 -20.48 -2.85 8.03
C THR A 455 -19.59 -4.08 8.24
N SER A 456 -18.57 -4.26 7.39
CA SER A 456 -17.62 -5.38 7.48
C SER A 456 -16.44 -5.09 8.42
N THR A 457 -16.04 -3.82 8.52
CA THR A 457 -15.03 -3.33 9.45
C THR A 457 -15.53 -3.46 10.89
N GLN A 458 -16.81 -3.18 11.13
CA GLN A 458 -17.44 -3.46 12.43
C GLN A 458 -17.38 -4.95 12.79
N ALA A 459 -17.61 -5.85 11.81
CA ALA A 459 -17.48 -7.30 12.04
C ALA A 459 -16.03 -7.73 12.33
N LEU A 460 -15.03 -7.13 11.67
CA LEU A 460 -13.60 -7.34 12.00
C LEU A 460 -13.25 -6.80 13.39
N PHE A 461 -13.77 -5.65 13.80
CA PHE A 461 -13.51 -5.08 15.13
C PHE A 461 -14.01 -6.03 16.23
N GLU A 462 -15.22 -6.57 16.06
CA GLU A 462 -15.77 -7.62 16.93
C GLU A 462 -14.94 -8.92 16.92
N LEU A 463 -14.17 -9.20 15.86
CA LEU A 463 -13.25 -10.35 15.82
C LEU A 463 -11.91 -10.09 16.51
N GLY A 464 -11.36 -8.87 16.45
CA GLY A 464 -10.07 -8.53 17.07
C GLY A 464 -10.13 -8.31 18.59
N ARG A 465 -11.18 -7.65 19.11
CA ARG A 465 -11.31 -7.33 20.55
C ARG A 465 -11.72 -8.52 21.42
N ASP A 466 -11.40 -8.50 22.71
CA ASP A 466 -11.73 -9.54 23.72
C ASP A 466 -11.16 -10.95 23.42
N ASN A 467 -10.02 -11.04 22.71
CA ASN A 467 -9.25 -12.29 22.54
C ASN A 467 -8.19 -12.44 23.65
N PRO A 468 -7.53 -13.61 23.78
CA PRO A 468 -6.30 -13.72 24.57
C PRO A 468 -5.26 -12.70 24.10
N GLY A 469 -4.72 -11.92 25.03
CA GLY A 469 -3.81 -10.82 24.73
C GLY A 469 -2.91 -10.48 25.91
N GLY A 470 -1.63 -10.27 25.62
CA GLY A 470 -0.64 -9.74 26.56
C GLY A 470 -0.92 -8.28 26.93
N PRO A 471 -0.22 -7.75 27.95
CA PRO A 471 -0.34 -6.35 28.35
C PRO A 471 0.19 -5.42 27.26
N ILE A 472 -0.39 -4.22 27.20
CA ILE A 472 0.15 -3.09 26.44
C ILE A 472 1.18 -2.39 27.35
N ASP A 473 2.37 -2.06 26.83
CA ASP A 473 3.35 -1.25 27.54
C ASP A 473 2.84 0.19 27.69
N SER A 474 3.03 0.78 28.87
CA SER A 474 2.60 2.15 29.17
C SER A 474 3.60 3.21 28.75
N ASP A 475 4.84 2.81 28.45
CA ASP A 475 5.97 3.72 28.31
C ASP A 475 6.27 4.04 26.83
N VAL A 476 5.48 3.49 25.89
CA VAL A 476 5.59 3.68 24.43
C VAL A 476 4.64 4.78 23.93
N GLU A 477 5.18 5.78 23.21
CA GLU A 477 4.37 6.86 22.63
C GLU A 477 3.73 6.44 21.29
N LEU A 478 2.53 5.85 21.36
CA LEU A 478 1.71 5.40 20.21
C LEU A 478 1.60 6.41 19.06
N ALA A 479 1.54 7.71 19.37
CA ALA A 479 1.51 8.78 18.38
C ALA A 479 2.78 8.79 17.51
N GLN A 480 3.96 8.65 18.11
CA GLN A 480 5.25 8.61 17.40
C GLN A 480 5.35 7.36 16.52
N VAL A 481 4.90 6.20 17.02
CA VAL A 481 4.80 4.95 16.27
C VAL A 481 3.92 5.11 15.03
N GLY A 482 2.76 5.75 15.14
CA GLY A 482 1.89 6.02 14.00
C GLY A 482 2.51 6.99 13.00
N ASP A 483 3.19 8.03 13.49
CA ASP A 483 3.80 9.06 12.65
C ASP A 483 5.04 8.55 11.89
N PHE A 484 5.82 7.64 12.49
CA PHE A 484 6.91 6.87 11.84
C PHE A 484 6.44 6.19 10.55
N PHE A 485 5.36 5.39 10.62
CA PHE A 485 4.80 4.72 9.44
C PHE A 485 4.11 5.70 8.49
N ARG A 486 3.45 6.75 8.99
CA ARG A 486 2.84 7.80 8.15
C ARG A 486 3.89 8.48 7.27
N ARG A 487 5.00 8.96 7.86
CA ARG A 487 6.07 9.66 7.13
C ARG A 487 6.67 8.76 6.03
N GLY A 488 6.87 7.46 6.32
CA GLY A 488 7.27 6.46 5.32
C GLY A 488 6.21 6.18 4.24
N ALA A 489 4.92 6.20 4.59
CA ALA A 489 3.83 6.04 3.63
C ALA A 489 3.72 7.22 2.66
N ASP A 490 3.88 8.44 3.16
CA ASP A 490 3.89 9.68 2.37
C ASP A 490 5.06 9.67 1.37
N ALA A 491 6.26 9.26 1.81
CA ALA A 491 7.43 9.09 0.95
C ALA A 491 7.23 8.01 -0.14
N ASN A 492 6.64 6.86 0.20
CA ASN A 492 6.33 5.81 -0.79
C ASN A 492 5.32 6.27 -1.86
N PHE A 493 4.31 7.07 -1.49
CA PHE A 493 3.37 7.60 -2.47
C PHE A 493 4.00 8.66 -3.38
N ALA A 494 4.91 9.49 -2.86
CA ALA A 494 5.72 10.40 -3.66
C ALA A 494 6.59 9.61 -4.67
N ALA A 495 7.27 8.55 -4.24
CA ALA A 495 8.08 7.70 -5.12
C ALA A 495 7.26 6.96 -6.19
N PHE A 496 6.08 6.43 -5.86
CA PHE A 496 5.14 5.89 -6.86
C PHE A 496 4.73 6.95 -7.89
N THR A 497 4.49 8.18 -7.44
CA THR A 497 4.09 9.30 -8.32
C THR A 497 5.23 9.76 -9.23
N GLU A 498 6.46 9.86 -8.71
CA GLU A 498 7.65 10.26 -9.45
C GLU A 498 8.11 9.16 -10.43
N ALA A 499 8.27 7.92 -9.95
CA ALA A 499 8.92 6.85 -10.70
C ALA A 499 8.01 6.06 -11.65
N PHE A 500 6.68 6.07 -11.43
CA PHE A 500 5.72 5.41 -12.32
C PHE A 500 4.69 6.37 -12.94
N VAL A 501 3.96 7.13 -12.12
CA VAL A 501 2.85 7.96 -12.64
C VAL A 501 3.35 9.03 -13.60
N THR A 502 4.41 9.77 -13.27
CA THR A 502 4.87 10.89 -14.09
C THR A 502 5.35 10.44 -15.49
N PRO A 503 6.25 9.45 -15.64
CA PRO A 503 6.68 8.98 -16.96
C PRO A 503 5.52 8.39 -17.79
N GLN A 504 4.59 7.67 -17.16
CA GLN A 504 3.43 7.11 -17.86
C GLN A 504 2.42 8.18 -18.29
N ALA A 505 2.22 9.22 -17.49
CA ALA A 505 1.36 10.35 -17.84
C ALA A 505 1.96 11.13 -19.02
N GLU A 506 3.27 11.43 -18.98
CA GLU A 506 3.97 12.09 -20.09
C GLU A 506 3.93 11.27 -21.38
N ALA A 507 4.19 9.95 -21.31
CA ALA A 507 4.13 9.05 -22.45
C ALA A 507 2.74 8.97 -23.11
N GLN A 508 1.67 9.18 -22.34
CA GLN A 508 0.28 9.18 -22.81
C GLN A 508 -0.28 10.59 -23.11
N GLY A 509 0.49 11.65 -22.85
CA GLY A 509 0.05 13.05 -23.02
C GLY A 509 -1.00 13.49 -22.00
N MET A 510 -1.02 12.87 -20.82
CA MET A 510 -1.94 13.11 -19.71
C MET A 510 -1.27 13.92 -18.59
N SER A 511 -2.06 14.41 -17.63
CA SER A 511 -1.53 14.86 -16.33
C SER A 511 -1.43 13.70 -15.33
N ASN A 512 -0.58 13.84 -14.32
CA ASN A 512 -0.48 12.88 -13.22
C ASN A 512 -1.86 12.62 -12.58
N ASP A 513 -2.64 13.67 -12.32
CA ASP A 513 -4.00 13.56 -11.77
C ASP A 513 -4.92 12.72 -12.66
N ALA A 514 -4.81 12.86 -13.99
CA ALA A 514 -5.63 12.11 -14.93
C ALA A 514 -5.24 10.63 -14.99
N LEU A 515 -3.94 10.31 -14.90
CA LEU A 515 -3.47 8.92 -14.84
C LEU A 515 -3.79 8.27 -13.48
N LEU A 516 -3.57 8.99 -12.37
CA LEU A 516 -4.00 8.56 -11.04
C LEU A 516 -5.51 8.27 -11.00
N ASN A 517 -6.33 9.13 -11.62
CA ASN A 517 -7.77 8.90 -11.78
C ASN A 517 -8.14 7.76 -12.73
N ALA A 518 -7.25 7.35 -13.65
CA ALA A 518 -7.44 6.18 -14.50
C ALA A 518 -7.14 4.89 -13.72
N LEU A 519 -5.96 4.83 -13.09
CA LEU A 519 -5.51 3.75 -12.21
C LEU A 519 -6.50 3.50 -11.06
N ALA A 520 -7.04 4.57 -10.45
CA ALA A 520 -8.05 4.48 -9.40
C ALA A 520 -9.37 3.81 -9.82
N ASN A 521 -9.66 3.63 -11.11
CA ASN A 521 -10.86 2.89 -11.57
C ASN A 521 -10.62 1.37 -11.70
N VAL A 522 -9.37 0.89 -11.57
CA VAL A 522 -8.97 -0.54 -11.62
C VAL A 522 -8.30 -1.01 -10.34
N ASP A 523 -7.58 -0.12 -9.64
CA ASP A 523 -6.94 -0.39 -8.35
C ASP A 523 -7.48 0.55 -7.26
N LEU A 524 -8.29 -0.05 -6.38
CA LEU A 524 -8.84 0.56 -5.18
C LEU A 524 -7.76 1.05 -4.21
N ASN A 525 -6.54 0.52 -4.28
CA ASN A 525 -5.42 0.99 -3.47
C ASN A 525 -4.90 2.35 -3.92
N VAL A 526 -4.97 2.64 -5.23
CA VAL A 526 -4.67 3.97 -5.78
C VAL A 526 -5.79 4.95 -5.44
N ALA A 527 -7.06 4.54 -5.57
CA ALA A 527 -8.23 5.35 -5.20
C ALA A 527 -8.19 5.82 -3.74
N ALA A 528 -7.80 4.92 -2.82
CA ALA A 528 -7.57 5.26 -1.42
C ALA A 528 -6.38 6.23 -1.26
N ALA A 529 -5.19 5.87 -1.75
CA ALA A 529 -3.96 6.65 -1.52
C ALA A 529 -4.07 8.13 -1.95
N ILE A 530 -4.76 8.43 -3.06
CA ILE A 530 -4.97 9.81 -3.56
C ILE A 530 -5.70 10.70 -2.54
N THR A 531 -6.66 10.15 -1.79
CA THR A 531 -7.54 10.93 -0.89
C THR A 531 -7.09 10.87 0.57
N GLN A 532 -6.46 9.77 0.97
CA GLN A 532 -6.18 9.42 2.36
C GLN A 532 -5.31 10.45 3.10
N ALA A 533 -4.33 11.06 2.42
CA ALA A 533 -3.44 12.10 2.98
C ALA A 533 -4.19 13.36 3.48
N ASN A 534 -5.33 13.70 2.88
CA ASN A 534 -6.15 14.85 3.31
C ASN A 534 -7.14 14.50 4.44
N ILE A 535 -7.28 13.22 4.76
CA ILE A 535 -8.32 12.69 5.65
C ILE A 535 -7.81 12.48 7.08
N GLN A 536 -6.55 12.10 7.28
CA GLN A 536 -5.98 11.88 8.62
C GLN A 536 -6.13 13.09 9.56
N PRO A 537 -5.82 14.34 9.14
CA PRO A 537 -5.99 15.50 10.01
C PRO A 537 -7.46 15.77 10.37
N ALA A 538 -8.39 15.47 9.46
CA ALA A 538 -9.82 15.68 9.69
C ALA A 538 -10.40 14.68 10.69
N ILE A 539 -10.01 13.40 10.63
CA ILE A 539 -10.48 12.38 11.59
C ILE A 539 -9.74 12.47 12.93
N ALA A 540 -8.45 12.83 12.95
CA ALA A 540 -7.74 13.13 14.20
C ALA A 540 -8.43 14.29 14.97
N ALA A 541 -8.77 15.38 14.26
CA ALA A 541 -9.53 16.50 14.83
C ALA A 541 -10.99 16.13 15.21
N TYR A 542 -11.58 15.10 14.60
CA TYR A 542 -12.90 14.58 14.97
C TYR A 542 -12.86 13.75 16.26
N ILE A 543 -11.86 12.87 16.42
CA ILE A 543 -11.67 12.04 17.62
C ILE A 543 -11.27 12.92 18.82
N GLY A 544 -10.42 13.93 18.58
CA GLY A 544 -9.95 14.89 19.56
C GLY A 544 -8.44 14.85 19.73
N GLU A 545 -7.77 16.00 19.53
CA GLU A 545 -6.33 16.14 19.74
C GLU A 545 -5.95 15.81 21.20
N GLY A 546 -5.14 14.77 21.39
CA GLY A 546 -4.68 14.32 22.72
C GLY A 546 -5.61 13.35 23.45
N GLU A 547 -6.70 12.86 22.82
CA GLU A 547 -7.43 11.70 23.32
C GLU A 547 -6.70 10.41 22.89
N PRO A 548 -6.49 9.39 23.77
CA PRO A 548 -5.64 8.22 23.46
C PRO A 548 -6.04 7.42 22.20
N ASN A 549 -7.31 7.51 21.79
CA ASN A 549 -7.79 6.83 20.59
C ASN A 549 -7.45 7.58 19.28
N ALA A 550 -7.05 8.85 19.33
CA ALA A 550 -6.46 9.55 18.18
C ALA A 550 -5.07 8.98 17.82
N ASP A 551 -4.34 8.47 18.81
CA ASP A 551 -3.04 7.83 18.62
C ASP A 551 -3.21 6.45 17.98
N TYR A 552 -4.14 5.62 18.48
CA TYR A 552 -4.51 4.35 17.82
C TYR A 552 -5.07 4.55 16.40
N ALA A 553 -5.79 5.65 16.15
CA ALA A 553 -6.24 6.01 14.81
C ALA A 553 -5.06 6.41 13.89
N THR A 554 -4.11 7.20 14.40
CA THR A 554 -2.89 7.59 13.66
C THR A 554 -2.00 6.37 13.39
N LEU A 555 -1.92 5.42 14.32
CA LEU A 555 -1.25 4.13 14.13
C LEU A 555 -1.94 3.28 13.04
N GLY A 556 -3.26 3.13 13.11
CA GLY A 556 -4.05 2.43 12.08
C GLY A 556 -3.91 3.05 10.69
N TYR A 557 -3.88 4.39 10.63
CA TYR A 557 -3.55 5.10 9.40
C TYR A 557 -2.15 4.73 8.91
N GLY A 558 -1.12 4.92 9.74
CA GLY A 558 0.28 4.77 9.37
C GLY A 558 0.60 3.40 8.80
N LEU A 559 0.29 2.33 9.54
CA LEU A 559 0.60 0.95 9.17
C LEU A 559 -0.04 0.55 7.83
N ASN A 560 -1.33 0.84 7.66
CA ASN A 560 -2.09 0.48 6.46
C ASN A 560 -1.63 1.30 5.24
N ASN A 561 -1.31 2.59 5.42
CA ASN A 561 -0.81 3.43 4.32
C ASN A 561 0.65 3.09 3.95
N PHE A 562 1.51 2.72 4.90
CA PHE A 562 2.88 2.29 4.62
C PHE A 562 2.88 1.05 3.70
N VAL A 563 2.16 0.00 4.11
CA VAL A 563 2.06 -1.24 3.33
C VAL A 563 1.31 -1.01 2.01
N ARG A 564 0.24 -0.21 1.99
CA ARG A 564 -0.46 0.21 0.76
C ARG A 564 0.49 0.86 -0.24
N ASN A 565 1.18 1.93 0.17
CA ASN A 565 1.90 2.79 -0.75
C ASN A 565 3.20 2.11 -1.23
N GLN A 566 3.84 1.30 -0.38
CA GLN A 566 4.96 0.47 -0.81
C GLN A 566 4.52 -0.66 -1.77
N LEU A 567 3.32 -1.24 -1.58
CA LEU A 567 2.76 -2.19 -2.55
C LEU A 567 2.43 -1.53 -3.90
N LEU A 568 2.07 -0.23 -3.94
CA LEU A 568 1.93 0.51 -5.20
C LEU A 568 3.28 0.62 -5.94
N VAL A 569 4.39 0.84 -5.24
CA VAL A 569 5.74 0.82 -5.83
C VAL A 569 6.10 -0.58 -6.32
N ASP A 570 5.93 -1.62 -5.50
CA ASP A 570 6.31 -3.00 -5.85
C ASP A 570 5.47 -3.57 -7.00
N LYS A 571 4.19 -3.19 -7.07
CA LYS A 571 3.31 -3.49 -8.18
C LYS A 571 3.72 -2.71 -9.43
N TYR A 572 3.61 -1.39 -9.42
CA TYR A 572 3.64 -0.60 -10.65
C TYR A 572 5.04 -0.21 -11.14
N TYR A 573 6.02 -0.05 -10.25
CA TYR A 573 7.41 0.28 -10.64
C TYR A 573 8.30 -0.97 -10.74
N ASN A 574 8.23 -1.89 -9.78
CA ASN A 574 9.12 -3.05 -9.77
C ASN A 574 8.70 -4.15 -10.77
N ASN A 575 7.48 -4.72 -10.68
CA ASN A 575 7.27 -6.09 -11.20
C ASN A 575 5.97 -6.42 -11.97
N ALA A 576 4.92 -5.57 -12.00
CA ALA A 576 3.69 -5.92 -12.71
C ALA A 576 3.77 -5.66 -14.23
N VAL A 577 3.31 -6.62 -15.03
CA VAL A 577 2.97 -6.40 -16.45
C VAL A 577 1.51 -6.01 -16.54
N LEU A 578 1.24 -4.90 -17.23
CA LEU A 578 -0.09 -4.30 -17.35
C LEU A 578 -0.67 -4.46 -18.76
N ASP A 579 -2.00 -4.54 -18.87
CA ASP A 579 -2.71 -4.40 -20.14
C ASP A 579 -3.03 -2.92 -20.50
N GLU A 580 -3.66 -2.70 -21.66
CA GLU A 580 -4.10 -1.37 -22.13
C GLU A 580 -5.13 -0.68 -21.19
N ALA A 581 -5.66 -1.38 -20.19
CA ALA A 581 -6.58 -0.87 -19.18
C ALA A 581 -5.96 -0.81 -17.77
N PHE A 582 -4.63 -1.02 -17.65
CA PHE A 582 -3.86 -1.06 -16.40
C PHE A 582 -4.21 -2.22 -15.44
N ASN A 583 -4.87 -3.29 -15.92
CA ASN A 583 -5.01 -4.52 -15.14
C ASN A 583 -3.65 -5.25 -15.08
N VAL A 584 -3.31 -5.85 -13.94
CA VAL A 584 -2.15 -6.75 -13.86
C VAL A 584 -2.48 -8.06 -14.54
N VAL A 585 -1.71 -8.42 -15.57
CA VAL A 585 -1.91 -9.64 -16.38
C VAL A 585 -0.78 -10.65 -16.29
N ASP A 586 0.43 -10.21 -15.91
CA ASP A 586 1.62 -11.06 -15.76
C ASP A 586 2.67 -10.39 -14.85
N PHE A 587 3.84 -11.01 -14.68
CA PHE A 587 5.01 -10.43 -14.01
C PHE A 587 6.16 -10.16 -14.97
N THR A 588 7.03 -9.21 -14.63
CA THR A 588 8.32 -9.03 -15.32
C THR A 588 9.35 -10.06 -14.84
N TRP A 589 9.30 -10.41 -13.55
CA TRP A 589 10.23 -11.31 -12.87
C TRP A 589 9.48 -12.24 -11.88
N ASP A 590 9.17 -13.47 -12.31
CA ASP A 590 8.52 -14.50 -11.48
C ASP A 590 9.25 -14.76 -10.15
N ALA A 591 10.59 -14.70 -10.18
CA ALA A 591 11.42 -15.04 -9.03
C ALA A 591 11.27 -14.03 -7.87
N VAL A 592 10.98 -12.76 -8.17
CA VAL A 592 10.78 -11.69 -7.18
C VAL A 592 9.45 -11.90 -6.44
N ILE A 593 8.34 -12.15 -7.15
CA ILE A 593 7.03 -12.39 -6.52
C ILE A 593 7.00 -13.74 -5.77
N ALA A 594 7.70 -14.76 -6.26
CA ALA A 594 7.90 -16.01 -5.53
C ALA A 594 8.65 -15.77 -4.21
N ARG A 595 9.77 -15.04 -4.23
CA ARG A 595 10.52 -14.69 -3.02
C ARG A 595 9.69 -13.86 -2.04
N ALA A 596 8.95 -12.86 -2.52
CA ALA A 596 8.08 -12.03 -1.68
C ALA A 596 6.98 -12.84 -0.98
N THR A 597 6.31 -13.76 -1.69
CA THR A 597 5.26 -14.61 -1.09
C THR A 597 5.79 -15.75 -0.21
N ASP A 598 7.05 -16.14 -0.34
CA ASP A 598 7.70 -17.10 0.57
C ASP A 598 8.31 -16.42 1.81
N LEU A 599 9.02 -15.30 1.68
CA LEU A 599 9.61 -14.60 2.83
C LEU A 599 8.53 -13.94 3.70
N GLY A 600 7.52 -13.30 3.11
CA GLY A 600 6.38 -12.74 3.84
C GLY A 600 5.57 -13.81 4.61
N ARG A 601 5.53 -15.04 4.10
CA ARG A 601 4.93 -16.19 4.80
C ARG A 601 5.75 -16.61 6.03
N GLN A 602 7.07 -16.71 5.90
CA GLN A 602 7.98 -17.05 6.99
C GLN A 602 7.92 -15.98 8.10
N HIS A 603 8.01 -14.70 7.72
CA HIS A 603 7.85 -13.57 8.63
C HIS A 603 6.53 -13.60 9.40
N LEU A 604 5.38 -13.68 8.71
CA LEU A 604 4.08 -13.64 9.38
C LEU A 604 3.85 -14.85 10.30
N ALA A 605 4.38 -16.04 9.96
CA ALA A 605 4.37 -17.17 10.89
C ALA A 605 5.23 -16.91 12.14
N THR A 606 6.46 -16.41 11.92
CA THR A 606 7.44 -16.11 12.99
C THR A 606 6.89 -15.11 14.00
N GLU A 607 6.23 -14.03 13.56
CA GLU A 607 5.68 -13.01 14.48
C GLU A 607 4.38 -13.46 15.17
N VAL A 608 3.55 -14.29 14.52
CA VAL A 608 2.36 -14.87 15.20
C VAL A 608 2.77 -15.80 16.32
N ASP A 609 3.80 -16.62 16.11
CA ASP A 609 4.30 -17.50 17.18
C ASP A 609 5.00 -16.69 18.30
N LEU A 610 5.72 -15.61 18.00
CA LEU A 610 6.25 -14.67 19.02
C LEU A 610 5.12 -14.04 19.87
N LEU A 611 4.04 -13.57 19.25
CA LEU A 611 2.90 -13.01 19.99
C LEU A 611 2.27 -14.05 20.92
N ARG A 612 2.25 -15.33 20.52
CA ARG A 612 1.73 -16.46 21.32
C ARG A 612 2.66 -16.91 22.44
N GLU A 613 3.97 -16.78 22.27
CA GLU A 613 4.95 -16.92 23.36
C GLU A 613 4.67 -15.90 24.49
N HIS A 614 3.98 -14.79 24.17
CA HIS A 614 3.57 -13.71 25.06
C HIS A 614 2.04 -13.58 25.21
N ASP A 615 1.34 -14.72 25.33
CA ASP A 615 -0.09 -14.86 25.65
C ASP A 615 -1.08 -14.10 24.72
N THR A 616 -0.65 -13.73 23.50
CA THR A 616 -1.45 -12.96 22.53
C THR A 616 -1.87 -13.82 21.33
N GLU A 617 -3.17 -13.79 21.00
CA GLU A 617 -3.74 -14.49 19.84
C GLU A 617 -4.15 -13.46 18.76
N PRO A 618 -3.30 -13.20 17.75
CA PRO A 618 -3.53 -12.17 16.73
C PRO A 618 -4.46 -12.66 15.62
N VAL A 619 -5.76 -12.67 15.90
CA VAL A 619 -6.82 -13.22 15.05
C VAL A 619 -6.85 -12.60 13.65
N ILE A 620 -6.57 -11.30 13.51
CA ILE A 620 -6.58 -10.61 12.22
C ILE A 620 -5.32 -10.97 11.42
N SER A 621 -4.15 -11.02 12.06
CA SER A 621 -2.90 -11.40 11.40
C SER A 621 -2.88 -12.88 10.98
N ILE A 622 -3.51 -13.77 11.75
CA ILE A 622 -3.80 -15.16 11.32
C ILE A 622 -4.75 -15.17 10.12
N GLY A 623 -5.77 -14.29 10.10
CA GLY A 623 -6.64 -14.10 8.94
C GLY A 623 -5.91 -13.63 7.69
N ASN A 624 -4.95 -12.73 7.85
CA ASN A 624 -4.07 -12.29 6.77
C ASN A 624 -3.20 -13.43 6.25
N TYR A 625 -2.65 -14.27 7.14
CA TYR A 625 -1.91 -15.47 6.76
C TYR A 625 -2.76 -16.47 5.97
N GLU A 626 -3.99 -16.75 6.42
CA GLU A 626 -4.90 -17.67 5.71
C GLU A 626 -5.34 -17.13 4.35
N ALA A 627 -5.63 -15.83 4.24
CA ALA A 627 -5.97 -15.19 2.96
C ALA A 627 -4.79 -15.21 1.99
N ALA A 628 -3.61 -14.75 2.41
CA ALA A 628 -2.40 -14.71 1.60
C ALA A 628 -1.99 -16.10 1.09
N SER A 629 -2.09 -17.13 1.94
CA SER A 629 -1.75 -18.51 1.60
C SER A 629 -2.62 -19.13 0.49
N LEU A 630 -3.79 -18.55 0.21
CA LEU A 630 -4.66 -18.92 -0.90
C LEU A 630 -4.37 -18.07 -2.13
N LEU A 631 -4.26 -16.76 -1.93
CA LEU A 631 -4.07 -15.76 -2.98
C LEU A 631 -2.71 -15.91 -3.68
N ARG A 632 -1.67 -16.39 -2.98
CA ARG A 632 -0.34 -16.69 -3.55
C ARG A 632 -0.31 -17.85 -4.57
N ALA A 633 -1.45 -18.51 -4.81
CA ALA A 633 -1.64 -19.52 -5.86
C ALA A 633 -2.69 -19.09 -6.91
N GLY A 634 -3.13 -17.82 -6.86
CA GLY A 634 -4.14 -17.23 -7.73
C GLY A 634 -3.57 -16.53 -8.97
N THR A 635 -4.33 -15.60 -9.53
CA THR A 635 -3.91 -14.73 -10.63
C THR A 635 -2.71 -13.84 -10.24
N PRO A 636 -2.00 -13.22 -11.20
CA PRO A 636 -0.95 -12.25 -10.88
C PRO A 636 -1.40 -11.09 -9.98
N ALA A 637 -2.65 -10.62 -10.13
CA ALA A 637 -3.25 -9.65 -9.22
C ALA A 637 -3.41 -10.22 -7.79
N GLU A 638 -4.02 -11.41 -7.65
CA GLU A 638 -4.17 -12.09 -6.35
C GLU A 638 -2.82 -12.33 -5.65
N GLN A 639 -1.75 -12.59 -6.41
CA GLN A 639 -0.41 -12.77 -5.84
C GLN A 639 0.20 -11.47 -5.30
N PHE A 640 -0.03 -10.31 -5.93
CA PHE A 640 0.31 -9.02 -5.32
C PHE A 640 -0.52 -8.73 -4.07
N ASP A 641 -1.82 -9.09 -4.07
CA ASP A 641 -2.63 -8.98 -2.86
C ASP A 641 -2.08 -9.87 -1.74
N ALA A 642 -1.63 -11.09 -2.05
CA ALA A 642 -1.01 -12.00 -1.09
C ALA A 642 0.25 -11.39 -0.44
N VAL A 643 1.09 -10.69 -1.21
CA VAL A 643 2.21 -9.90 -0.66
C VAL A 643 1.69 -8.80 0.25
N GLY A 644 0.65 -8.06 -0.15
CA GLY A 644 -0.01 -7.06 0.70
C GLY A 644 -0.53 -7.60 2.03
N PHE A 645 -1.20 -8.77 2.02
CA PHE A 645 -1.68 -9.45 3.21
C PHE A 645 -0.53 -9.93 4.11
N TYR A 646 0.50 -10.58 3.55
CA TYR A 646 1.66 -11.05 4.32
C TYR A 646 2.42 -9.88 4.96
N ASN A 647 2.77 -8.85 4.17
CA ASN A 647 3.46 -7.65 4.64
C ASN A 647 2.63 -6.92 5.70
N GLY A 648 1.32 -6.80 5.49
CA GLY A 648 0.39 -6.15 6.40
C GLY A 648 0.26 -6.86 7.74
N GLY A 649 0.08 -8.18 7.73
CA GLY A 649 0.10 -8.98 8.96
C GLY A 649 1.46 -8.91 9.67
N PHE A 650 2.57 -8.96 8.93
CA PHE A 650 3.93 -8.93 9.49
C PHE A 650 4.20 -7.61 10.21
N VAL A 651 4.04 -6.47 9.53
CA VAL A 651 4.30 -5.14 10.09
C VAL A 651 3.36 -4.88 11.29
N THR A 652 2.09 -5.28 11.20
CA THR A 652 1.16 -5.21 12.34
C THR A 652 1.64 -6.05 13.53
N SER A 653 2.00 -7.31 13.31
CA SER A 653 2.42 -8.23 14.38
C SER A 653 3.73 -7.79 15.04
N ARG A 654 4.68 -7.29 14.25
CA ARG A 654 5.96 -6.75 14.74
C ARG A 654 5.76 -5.53 15.63
N VAL A 655 4.84 -4.65 15.25
CA VAL A 655 4.45 -3.49 16.05
C VAL A 655 3.71 -3.90 17.32
N LEU A 656 2.85 -4.93 17.29
CA LEU A 656 2.23 -5.45 18.52
C LEU A 656 3.27 -6.01 19.50
N ALA A 657 4.32 -6.68 19.02
CA ALA A 657 5.42 -7.14 19.88
C ALA A 657 6.24 -5.98 20.47
N TYR A 658 6.43 -4.89 19.72
CA TYR A 658 7.03 -3.65 20.20
C TYR A 658 6.16 -2.94 21.25
N LEU A 659 4.84 -2.82 21.00
CA LEU A 659 3.85 -2.28 21.96
C LEU A 659 3.67 -3.14 23.22
N GLY A 660 4.24 -4.35 23.26
CA GLY A 660 4.31 -5.21 24.43
C GLY A 660 5.68 -5.25 25.12
N GLY A 661 6.70 -4.57 24.58
CA GLY A 661 8.07 -4.60 25.10
C GLY A 661 8.79 -5.95 24.96
N PHE A 662 8.44 -6.77 23.95
CA PHE A 662 9.01 -8.11 23.75
C PHE A 662 9.41 -8.44 22.30
N GLN A 663 9.58 -7.43 21.45
CA GLN A 663 10.11 -7.62 20.09
C GLN A 663 11.48 -8.31 20.10
N ARG A 664 11.75 -9.18 19.11
CA ARG A 664 13.02 -9.89 18.98
C ARG A 664 14.12 -8.94 18.52
N VAL A 665 15.07 -8.64 19.41
CA VAL A 665 16.20 -7.75 19.17
C VAL A 665 17.41 -8.54 18.65
N ASP A 666 17.90 -8.23 17.44
CA ASP A 666 19.04 -8.93 16.79
C ASP A 666 20.23 -7.98 16.51
N LEU A 667 20.95 -7.60 17.57
CA LEU A 667 22.10 -6.69 17.50
C LEU A 667 23.47 -7.41 17.45
N GLY A 668 23.51 -8.70 17.14
CA GLY A 668 24.75 -9.50 17.10
C GLY A 668 25.39 -9.71 18.48
N GLU A 669 26.71 -9.97 18.54
CA GLU A 669 27.47 -10.10 19.80
C GLU A 669 27.84 -8.74 20.44
N ALA A 670 27.30 -7.62 19.96
CA ALA A 670 27.52 -6.30 20.54
C ALA A 670 26.88 -6.21 21.94
N GLU A 671 27.69 -6.37 23.00
CA GLU A 671 27.24 -6.20 24.39
C GLU A 671 26.52 -4.85 24.57
N ALA A 672 25.33 -4.90 25.18
CA ALA A 672 24.58 -3.71 25.54
C ALA A 672 25.43 -2.75 26.40
N ALA A 673 25.77 -1.59 25.82
CA ALA A 673 26.47 -0.53 26.52
C ALA A 673 25.55 0.06 27.63
N PRO A 674 26.03 0.19 28.89
CA PRO A 674 25.20 0.50 30.06
C PRO A 674 25.07 1.99 30.42
#